data_AF-A0A6L3ELI5-F1
#
_entry.id   AF-A0A6L3ELI5-F1
#
_cell.length_a   1.000
_cell.length_b   1.000
_cell.length_c   1.000
_cell.angle_alpha   90.00
_cell.angle_beta   90.00
_cell.angle_gamma   90.00
#
_symmetry.space_group_name_H-M   'P 1'
#
loop_
_entity.id
_entity.type
_entity.pdbx_description
1 polymer ?
#
loop_
_entity_poly.entity_id
_entity_poly.type
_entity_poly.pdbx_seq_one_letter_code
_entity_poly.pdbx_strand_id
1 'polypeptide(L)'
;MPHSAMQMPRVGLYDPRNEHDSCGVGFVADIKNRKSHKIVRDGLDILANLPHRGAVGADPLAGDGAGILIQMPDRLMREECDELGFDLPAPGDYAVGMVLMPRHENTRKECEFALEQMASEEGQRVVGWRDVPVDNSCLGFSVKPMEPVIRQFIVARGENCPGTDAFERKLFVIRKRAHSRIHGLAPEGHELFYVASMSARTLLYKGMVLAENLTSYYLDLNDDRMESALALVHQRFSTNTFPSWELAQPFRFLCHNGEINTVRGNINWMLARRANMRSELLGDDLEKLWPLIGDGNSDSATFDNCLELLVAGGYSLAHAVMLMIPEAWLDNPLMDEKRRAFYEYHAALMEPWDGPAAVAFTDGRQIGATLDRNGLRPARYLITDDDIVVMASEMGVLDIPEEKIVKKWRLQPGRMFLIDLEEGRIIDDEEIKDELASAKPYRKWLDETQIKLEEVPAEVAAMVPDPTTLLDRQQAFGYSREDLEFFLKPMATSGQDPIGSMGRDVPPAVLSHRPKALFDYFKQNFAQVTNPPIDPIREELVMSLVSLIGPRPNLLDLTSGGKNKRLEVRQPILSSVDLEKIRRIEDYEESTFRTYTLALVYPVREGAVGMAAAIERLCEKAKRLVEDRGFNILILSDRAVDSDYVAIPSLLATGAVHHYLIREGLRTDVGLVVETGEARRVHDFCLLAGYGAEAINPYLALDSIAKLLPGMDQKISLEEAHSRYIKAISKGMLKVMSKMGISTYQSYCGAQIFNAVGLSSSFVEKYFAGTATAVEGVGLEHIAEETVRRHQAAYGDDPTLANALDVGGELAFRLRGEDHVWTPKTISALQHAVRSGDYAKFKKYSALMDDPGDKVKNLRGLFEFRFDREPVPIEEVEPVSEIVKRFATGAMSFGSISWEAHTNLAIAMNRLGGRSNTGEGGEEAERYKALPNGDSMRSRVKQIASGRFGVHAEYLVNADDIQIKMAQGAKPGEGGQLPGHKVNEWIARVRHSTPGVGLISPPPHHDIYSIEDLAQLIHDLKNVNPRARISVKLVSEIGVGTVAAGVSKAHADHVLISGSEGGTGASPLTSTMNAGSEWEIGLAETHQTLVMNDLRGRIAVQADGGMRTGRDVVIAALLGADEVGFGTIALISSGCIMMRKCHLNTCPVGVATQDPQLRKRFVGKPEDVVNFFTFIAEEVREWMARLGYRKFDEMVGHADRLDVRKAVNHWKAEGLDFGGVFTVPEAADNVAMYNCQVQEHGLDKAIE
;
A
#
# COMPACT_ATOMS: atom_id res chain seq x y z
N MET A 1 -1.23 33.77 17.36
CA MET A 1 0.04 33.06 17.59
C MET A 1 0.34 32.31 16.31
N PRO A 2 1.53 32.41 15.70
CA PRO A 2 1.81 31.62 14.52
C PRO A 2 2.17 30.20 14.96
N HIS A 3 1.32 29.23 14.62
CA HIS A 3 1.62 27.81 14.76
C HIS A 3 2.92 27.50 14.02
N SER A 4 3.81 26.77 14.70
CA SER A 4 5.04 26.23 14.13
C SER A 4 4.69 25.42 12.89
N ALA A 5 5.05 25.92 11.71
CA ALA A 5 4.86 25.28 10.41
C ALA A 5 5.97 24.25 10.16
N MET A 6 6.16 23.31 11.09
CA MET A 6 6.98 22.11 10.86
C MET A 6 6.04 20.91 10.73
N GLN A 7 6.48 19.85 10.04
CA GLN A 7 5.69 18.69 9.61
C GLN A 7 4.51 18.43 10.55
N MET A 8 3.28 18.63 10.04
CA MET A 8 2.12 18.67 10.91
C MET A 8 2.02 17.36 11.71
N PRO A 9 1.84 17.41 13.03
CA PRO A 9 1.65 16.19 13.82
C PRO A 9 0.37 15.48 13.36
N ARG A 10 0.20 14.23 13.78
CA ARG A 10 -1.05 13.49 13.56
C ARG A 10 -2.23 14.32 14.08
N VAL A 11 -3.18 14.63 13.20
CA VAL A 11 -4.42 15.37 13.52
C VAL A 11 -5.60 14.59 12.93
N GLY A 12 -6.54 14.19 13.79
CA GLY A 12 -7.65 13.33 13.36
C GLY A 12 -7.15 12.00 12.77
N LEU A 13 -7.56 11.71 11.53
CA LEU A 13 -7.13 10.52 10.77
C LEU A 13 -5.89 10.75 9.89
N TYR A 14 -5.47 12.00 9.68
CA TYR A 14 -4.25 12.28 8.91
C TYR A 14 -3.00 11.91 9.71
N ASP A 15 -2.10 11.19 9.06
CA ASP A 15 -0.81 10.75 9.60
C ASP A 15 0.28 11.01 8.54
N PRO A 16 1.30 11.84 8.82
CA PRO A 16 2.39 12.11 7.89
C PRO A 16 3.16 10.88 7.42
N ARG A 17 3.10 9.76 8.16
CA ARG A 17 3.74 8.50 7.77
C ARG A 17 3.10 7.85 6.54
N ASN A 18 1.91 8.30 6.14
CA ASN A 18 1.21 7.86 4.94
C ASN A 18 1.52 8.76 3.73
N GLU A 19 2.51 9.65 3.83
CA GLU A 19 2.96 10.48 2.71
C GLU A 19 3.91 9.70 1.80
N HIS A 20 3.67 9.85 0.49
CA HIS A 20 4.36 9.18 -0.60
C HIS A 20 4.87 10.21 -1.61
N ASP A 21 5.95 9.85 -2.31
CA ASP A 21 6.63 10.73 -3.25
C ASP A 21 6.96 10.00 -4.55
N SER A 22 6.94 10.70 -5.69
CA SER A 22 7.33 10.13 -6.99
C SER A 22 7.94 11.17 -7.93
N CYS A 23 8.85 10.64 -8.75
CA CYS A 23 10.07 11.28 -9.21
C CYS A 23 10.21 11.78 -10.65
N GLY A 24 10.97 12.85 -10.93
CA GLY A 24 11.82 12.97 -12.12
C GLY A 24 13.30 12.81 -11.76
N VAL A 25 14.04 11.94 -12.47
CA VAL A 25 15.48 11.69 -12.24
C VAL A 25 16.28 11.81 -13.53
N GLY A 26 17.50 12.33 -13.44
CA GLY A 26 18.46 12.28 -14.53
C GLY A 26 19.90 12.55 -14.08
N PHE A 27 20.86 12.17 -14.92
CA PHE A 27 22.25 12.55 -14.76
C PHE A 27 22.92 12.82 -16.10
N VAL A 28 24.00 13.60 -16.04
CA VAL A 28 24.97 13.77 -17.12
C VAL A 28 26.36 13.43 -16.58
N ALA A 29 27.17 12.75 -17.39
CA ALA A 29 28.53 12.39 -17.02
C ALA A 29 29.48 12.42 -18.23
N ASP A 30 30.70 12.91 -18.02
CA ASP A 30 31.81 12.74 -18.95
C ASP A 30 32.54 11.44 -18.60
N ILE A 31 32.46 10.45 -19.49
CA ILE A 31 33.00 9.10 -19.24
C ILE A 31 34.50 9.15 -18.88
N LYS A 32 35.26 10.13 -19.36
CA LYS A 32 36.71 10.27 -19.12
C LYS A 32 37.06 11.08 -17.87
N ASN A 33 36.07 11.34 -17.00
CA ASN A 33 36.24 12.08 -15.74
C ASN A 33 36.80 13.50 -15.92
N ARG A 34 36.56 14.12 -17.10
CA ARG A 34 36.99 15.49 -17.36
C ARG A 34 36.03 16.46 -16.69
N LYS A 35 36.50 17.12 -15.64
CA LYS A 35 35.67 18.07 -14.87
C LYS A 35 35.47 19.36 -15.64
N SER A 36 34.24 19.87 -15.68
CA SER A 36 33.94 21.19 -16.20
C SER A 36 32.64 21.73 -15.61
N HIS A 37 32.49 23.06 -15.62
CA HIS A 37 31.23 23.71 -15.25
C HIS A 37 30.09 23.40 -16.24
N LYS A 38 30.41 23.00 -17.48
CA LYS A 38 29.40 22.59 -18.47
C LYS A 38 28.56 21.42 -17.97
N ILE A 39 29.18 20.40 -17.34
CA ILE A 39 28.45 19.24 -16.82
C ILE A 39 27.46 19.65 -15.72
N VAL A 40 27.83 20.61 -14.86
CA VAL A 40 26.94 21.14 -13.83
C VAL A 40 25.75 21.86 -14.47
N ARG A 41 25.99 22.74 -15.45
CA ARG A 41 24.93 23.43 -16.20
C ARG A 41 24.01 22.48 -16.96
N ASP A 42 24.57 21.49 -17.66
CA ASP A 42 23.79 20.46 -18.35
C ASP A 42 22.90 19.69 -17.35
N GLY A 43 23.39 19.39 -16.15
CA GLY A 43 22.57 18.78 -15.09
C GLY A 43 21.40 19.67 -14.67
N LEU A 44 21.64 20.97 -14.52
CA LEU A 44 20.61 21.95 -14.16
C LEU A 44 19.58 22.16 -15.29
N ASP A 45 20.02 22.10 -16.55
CA ASP A 45 19.14 22.16 -17.73
C ASP A 45 18.24 20.90 -17.81
N ILE A 46 18.77 19.72 -17.46
CA ILE A 46 17.94 18.50 -17.32
C ILE A 46 16.84 18.76 -16.27
N LEU A 47 17.21 19.30 -15.12
CA LEU A 47 16.28 19.59 -14.03
C LEU A 47 15.19 20.59 -14.46
N ALA A 48 15.55 21.64 -15.20
CA ALA A 48 14.62 22.64 -15.73
C ALA A 48 13.64 22.09 -16.79
N ASN A 49 13.94 20.93 -17.39
CA ASN A 49 13.10 20.27 -18.40
C ASN A 49 12.24 19.12 -17.85
N LEU A 50 12.23 18.90 -16.53
CA LEU A 50 11.35 17.95 -15.84
C LEU A 50 10.10 18.55 -15.11
N PRO A 51 9.83 19.88 -15.07
CA PRO A 51 8.70 20.44 -14.30
C PRO A 51 7.33 19.83 -14.56
N HIS A 52 7.04 19.39 -15.80
CA HIS A 52 5.76 18.76 -16.17
C HIS A 52 5.51 17.42 -15.47
N ARG A 53 6.54 16.82 -14.85
CA ARG A 53 6.44 15.60 -14.04
C ARG A 53 6.34 15.88 -12.54
N GLY A 54 6.35 17.14 -12.13
CA GLY A 54 6.05 17.57 -10.76
C GLY A 54 4.70 18.23 -10.65
N ALA A 55 4.32 18.59 -9.42
CA ALA A 55 3.18 19.44 -9.17
C ALA A 55 3.54 20.55 -8.18
N VAL A 56 2.65 21.54 -8.14
CA VAL A 56 2.67 22.62 -7.14
C VAL A 56 1.48 22.45 -6.21
N GLY A 57 1.63 22.89 -4.96
CA GLY A 57 0.56 22.86 -3.97
C GLY A 57 -0.42 24.03 -4.11
N ALA A 58 -0.98 24.46 -2.97
CA ALA A 58 -1.80 25.66 -2.91
C ALA A 58 -1.00 26.94 -3.26
N ASP A 59 0.28 27.00 -2.88
CA ASP A 59 1.24 28.03 -3.28
C ASP A 59 1.90 27.64 -4.63
N PRO A 60 1.68 28.40 -5.71
CA PRO A 60 2.22 28.07 -7.04
C PRO A 60 3.76 28.20 -7.13
N LEU A 61 4.41 28.85 -6.17
CA LEU A 61 5.88 28.98 -6.11
C LEU A 61 6.52 27.95 -5.16
N ALA A 62 5.72 27.11 -4.51
CA ALA A 62 6.19 26.03 -3.66
C ALA A 62 6.32 24.74 -4.50
N GLY A 63 7.52 24.46 -5.00
CA GLY A 63 7.86 23.15 -5.57
C GLY A 63 8.11 22.13 -4.47
N ASP A 64 7.78 20.85 -4.69
CA ASP A 64 7.89 19.79 -3.67
C ASP A 64 9.33 19.38 -3.31
N GLY A 65 10.32 19.87 -4.04
CA GLY A 65 11.74 19.68 -3.77
C GLY A 65 12.57 19.42 -5.03
N ALA A 66 13.76 19.99 -5.10
CA ALA A 66 14.71 19.76 -6.20
C ALA A 66 16.15 19.82 -5.71
N GLY A 67 17.07 19.18 -6.44
CA GLY A 67 18.47 19.17 -6.07
C GLY A 67 19.41 18.60 -7.13
N ILE A 68 20.70 18.76 -6.84
CA ILE A 68 21.83 18.31 -7.65
C ILE A 68 22.95 17.76 -6.75
N LEU A 69 23.50 16.61 -7.13
CA LEU A 69 24.69 16.00 -6.55
C LEU A 69 25.81 16.02 -7.58
N ILE A 70 26.97 16.52 -7.17
CA ILE A 70 28.18 16.63 -7.99
C ILE A 70 29.38 16.04 -7.25
N GLN A 71 30.47 15.79 -7.97
CA GLN A 71 31.78 15.59 -7.33
C GLN A 71 32.22 16.86 -6.59
N MET A 72 33.08 16.69 -5.58
CA MET A 72 33.67 17.78 -4.80
C MET A 72 34.32 18.83 -5.72
N PRO A 73 33.82 20.08 -5.73
CA PRO A 73 34.33 21.15 -6.57
C PRO A 73 35.58 21.79 -5.92
N ASP A 74 36.71 21.06 -5.93
CA ASP A 74 37.92 21.45 -5.19
C ASP A 74 38.41 22.87 -5.48
N ARG A 75 38.31 23.30 -6.74
CA ARG A 75 38.73 24.65 -7.14
C ARG A 75 37.95 25.74 -6.41
N LEU A 76 36.61 25.64 -6.44
CA LEU A 76 35.74 26.56 -5.70
C LEU A 76 36.03 26.48 -4.19
N MET A 77 36.03 25.27 -3.63
CA MET A 77 36.20 25.10 -2.18
C MET A 77 37.54 25.65 -1.67
N ARG A 78 38.63 25.42 -2.42
CA ARG A 78 39.97 25.89 -2.05
C ARG A 78 40.05 27.41 -2.07
N GLU A 79 39.60 28.05 -3.14
CA GLU A 79 39.63 29.52 -3.24
C GLU A 79 38.72 30.17 -2.17
N GLU A 80 37.53 29.64 -1.92
CA GLU A 80 36.62 30.14 -0.88
C GLU A 80 37.18 29.94 0.54
N CYS A 81 37.84 28.80 0.79
CA CYS A 81 38.46 28.53 2.09
C CYS A 81 39.69 29.42 2.33
N ASP A 82 40.49 29.67 1.30
CA ASP A 82 41.64 30.58 1.38
C ASP A 82 41.17 32.00 1.76
N GLU A 83 40.05 32.48 1.19
CA GLU A 83 39.45 33.77 1.56
C GLU A 83 38.93 33.81 3.02
N LEU A 84 38.43 32.68 3.52
CA LEU A 84 38.00 32.52 4.93
C LEU A 84 39.16 32.29 5.90
N GLY A 85 40.40 32.13 5.40
CA GLY A 85 41.60 31.90 6.21
C GLY A 85 41.79 30.44 6.63
N PHE A 86 41.20 29.49 5.90
CA PHE A 86 41.33 28.06 6.12
C PHE A 86 42.25 27.41 5.07
N ASP A 87 43.23 26.62 5.52
CA ASP A 87 44.09 25.83 4.62
C ASP A 87 43.49 24.43 4.37
N LEU A 88 43.13 24.15 3.12
CA LEU A 88 42.55 22.87 2.72
C LEU A 88 43.63 21.83 2.33
N PRO A 89 43.58 20.61 2.90
CA PRO A 89 44.33 19.46 2.41
C PRO A 89 44.10 19.14 0.92
N ALA A 90 44.84 18.14 0.43
CA ALA A 90 44.64 17.61 -0.91
C ALA A 90 43.22 17.03 -1.08
N PRO A 91 42.67 17.00 -2.31
CA PRO A 91 41.41 16.29 -2.58
C PRO A 91 41.43 14.85 -2.05
N GLY A 92 40.36 14.44 -1.37
CA GLY A 92 40.28 13.13 -0.70
C GLY A 92 40.81 13.11 0.74
N ASP A 93 41.52 14.16 1.18
CA ASP A 93 42.00 14.36 2.55
C ASP A 93 41.22 15.44 3.33
N TYR A 94 40.21 16.05 2.70
CA TYR A 94 39.21 16.88 3.36
C TYR A 94 37.82 16.51 2.85
N ALA A 95 36.81 16.82 3.65
CA ALA A 95 35.42 16.62 3.34
C ALA A 95 34.60 17.87 3.68
N VAL A 96 33.48 18.00 2.99
CA VAL A 96 32.51 19.06 3.21
C VAL A 96 31.17 18.43 3.59
N GLY A 97 30.62 18.86 4.72
CA GLY A 97 29.28 18.59 5.16
C GLY A 97 28.34 19.71 4.72
N MET A 98 27.38 19.44 3.84
CA MET A 98 26.29 20.38 3.56
C MET A 98 25.23 20.23 4.67
N VAL A 99 25.05 21.27 5.49
CA VAL A 99 24.21 21.21 6.69
C VAL A 99 23.08 22.24 6.60
N LEU A 100 21.85 21.76 6.72
CA LEU A 100 20.66 22.56 6.98
C LEU A 100 20.61 22.82 8.48
N MET A 101 20.56 24.08 8.89
CA MET A 101 20.63 24.50 10.28
C MET A 101 19.36 25.23 10.72
N PRO A 102 19.00 25.11 12.02
CA PRO A 102 17.95 25.93 12.62
C PRO A 102 18.24 27.44 12.46
N ARG A 103 17.16 28.22 12.32
CA ARG A 103 17.25 29.68 12.20
C ARG A 103 17.67 30.36 13.50
N HIS A 104 17.25 29.78 14.63
CA HIS A 104 17.54 30.31 15.96
C HIS A 104 19.02 30.13 16.30
N GLU A 105 19.69 31.23 16.66
CA GLU A 105 21.15 31.28 16.79
C GLU A 105 21.69 30.33 17.88
N ASN A 106 21.01 30.19 19.01
CA ASN A 106 21.48 29.30 20.09
C ASN A 106 21.40 27.83 19.66
N THR A 107 20.28 27.41 19.07
CA THR A 107 20.09 26.05 18.56
C THR A 107 21.12 25.74 17.46
N ARG A 108 21.41 26.72 16.59
CA ARG A 108 22.44 26.58 15.55
C ARG A 108 23.83 26.37 16.13
N LYS A 109 24.23 27.13 17.16
CA LYS A 109 25.52 26.93 17.85
C LYS A 109 25.62 25.56 18.52
N GLU A 110 24.53 25.04 19.06
CA GLU A 110 24.49 23.67 19.60
C GLU A 110 24.70 22.61 18.51
N CYS A 111 24.10 22.81 17.34
CA CYS A 111 24.29 21.94 16.17
C CYS A 111 25.73 21.96 15.66
N GLU A 112 26.33 23.15 15.56
CA GLU A 112 27.74 23.34 15.19
C GLU A 112 28.67 22.63 16.16
N PHE A 113 28.47 22.87 17.47
CA PHE A 113 29.25 22.24 18.53
C PHE A 113 29.12 20.71 18.50
N ALA A 114 27.91 20.18 18.24
CA ALA A 114 27.71 18.73 18.14
C ALA A 114 28.56 18.13 17.00
N LEU A 115 28.56 18.74 15.82
CA LEU A 115 29.36 18.26 14.68
C LEU A 115 30.87 18.35 14.95
N GLU A 116 31.34 19.47 15.49
CA GLU A 116 32.75 19.68 15.85
C GLU A 116 33.21 18.69 16.92
N GLN A 117 32.39 18.46 17.93
CA GLN A 117 32.66 17.51 18.99
C GLN A 117 32.73 16.08 18.44
N MET A 118 31.75 15.66 17.64
CA MET A 118 31.74 14.30 17.08
C MET A 118 32.92 14.08 16.13
N ALA A 119 33.28 15.07 15.31
CA ALA A 119 34.45 15.01 14.44
C ALA A 119 35.75 14.82 15.24
N SER A 120 35.93 15.60 16.31
CA SER A 120 37.10 15.53 17.18
C SER A 120 37.18 14.19 17.94
N GLU A 121 36.04 13.70 18.45
CA GLU A 121 35.96 12.41 19.15
C GLU A 121 36.26 11.21 18.23
N GLU A 122 35.90 11.29 16.95
CA GLU A 122 36.23 10.30 15.93
C GLU A 122 37.63 10.51 15.32
N GLY A 123 38.44 11.40 15.89
CA GLY A 123 39.84 11.63 15.54
C GLY A 123 40.07 12.43 14.25
N GLN A 124 39.03 13.12 13.74
CA GLN A 124 39.14 13.98 12.56
C GLN A 124 39.41 15.43 12.98
N ARG A 125 40.01 16.23 12.07
CA ARG A 125 40.39 17.61 12.38
C ARG A 125 39.39 18.60 11.79
N VAL A 126 38.69 19.33 12.66
CA VAL A 126 37.81 20.44 12.23
C VAL A 126 38.67 21.52 11.56
N VAL A 127 38.25 21.95 10.37
CA VAL A 127 38.91 23.04 9.62
C VAL A 127 38.13 24.34 9.83
N GLY A 128 36.81 24.33 9.63
CA GLY A 128 35.99 25.52 9.78
C GLY A 128 34.58 25.38 9.21
N TRP A 129 33.88 26.51 9.15
CA TRP A 129 32.52 26.64 8.62
C TRP A 129 32.47 27.70 7.53
N ARG A 130 31.76 27.43 6.43
CA ARG A 130 31.45 28.37 5.36
C ARG A 130 29.94 28.61 5.29
N ASP A 131 29.52 29.86 5.20
CA ASP A 131 28.13 30.21 4.91
C ASP A 131 27.87 30.04 3.40
N VAL A 132 26.80 29.35 3.04
CA VAL A 132 26.45 29.12 1.63
C VAL A 132 25.69 30.33 1.08
N PRO A 133 26.13 30.96 -0.03
CA PRO A 133 25.44 32.11 -0.59
C PRO A 133 24.12 31.69 -1.26
N VAL A 134 23.01 32.26 -0.77
CA VAL A 134 21.65 31.99 -1.25
C VAL A 134 20.85 33.25 -1.55
N ASP A 135 19.91 33.19 -2.52
CA ASP A 135 18.88 34.20 -2.77
C ASP A 135 17.47 33.60 -2.67
N ASN A 136 16.73 33.98 -1.63
CA ASN A 136 15.38 33.47 -1.37
C ASN A 136 14.25 34.25 -2.07
N SER A 137 14.59 35.15 -3.00
CA SER A 137 13.60 35.96 -3.73
C SER A 137 12.58 35.11 -4.49
N CYS A 138 12.99 33.95 -5.00
CA CYS A 138 12.17 33.00 -5.76
C CYS A 138 11.25 32.11 -4.90
N LEU A 139 11.44 32.07 -3.57
CA LEU A 139 10.66 31.18 -2.70
C LEU A 139 9.22 31.67 -2.51
N GLY A 140 8.28 30.72 -2.52
CA GLY A 140 6.88 30.92 -2.19
C GLY A 140 6.63 31.38 -0.75
N PHE A 141 5.44 31.90 -0.49
CA PHE A 141 5.04 32.39 0.84
C PHE A 141 4.94 31.25 1.86
N SER A 142 4.64 30.03 1.42
CA SER A 142 4.56 28.85 2.30
C SER A 142 5.93 28.29 2.67
N VAL A 143 6.96 28.51 1.83
CA VAL A 143 8.31 27.94 2.02
C VAL A 143 9.23 28.86 2.83
N LYS A 144 9.16 30.18 2.62
CA LYS A 144 10.01 31.19 3.30
C LYS A 144 10.07 31.06 4.83
N PRO A 145 8.98 30.76 5.56
CA PRO A 145 9.05 30.59 7.01
C PRO A 145 9.97 29.45 7.45
N MET A 146 10.11 28.42 6.61
CA MET A 146 10.80 27.15 6.89
C MET A 146 12.17 27.04 6.22
N GLU A 147 12.63 28.09 5.56
CA GLU A 147 13.97 28.17 4.98
C GLU A 147 15.03 27.95 6.09
N PRO A 148 15.88 26.91 5.99
CA PRO A 148 16.96 26.69 6.94
C PRO A 148 18.12 27.66 6.68
N VAL A 149 18.97 27.85 7.70
CA VAL A 149 20.28 28.48 7.48
C VAL A 149 21.21 27.41 6.91
N ILE A 150 21.79 27.63 5.74
CA ILE A 150 22.58 26.60 5.05
C ILE A 150 24.07 26.90 5.24
N ARG A 151 24.79 25.96 5.84
CA ARG A 151 26.24 26.09 6.10
C ARG A 151 26.99 24.84 5.66
N GLN A 152 28.25 25.03 5.30
CA GLN A 152 29.18 23.96 4.96
C GLN A 152 30.17 23.74 6.11
N PHE A 153 30.19 22.53 6.67
CA PHE A 153 31.12 22.08 7.70
C PHE A 153 32.35 21.43 7.05
N ILE A 154 33.55 21.94 7.32
CA ILE A 154 34.78 21.49 6.67
C ILE A 154 35.61 20.70 7.67
N VAL A 155 35.97 19.47 7.31
CA VAL A 155 36.73 18.55 8.15
C VAL A 155 37.87 17.90 7.37
N ALA A 156 39.05 17.83 7.97
CA ALA A 156 40.23 17.19 7.41
C ALA A 156 40.43 15.78 7.99
N ARG A 157 40.94 14.89 7.14
CA ARG A 157 41.24 13.50 7.49
C ARG A 157 42.26 13.44 8.62
N GLY A 158 41.91 12.69 9.67
CA GLY A 158 42.79 12.37 10.78
C GLY A 158 43.78 11.26 10.45
N GLU A 159 44.84 11.16 11.25
CA GLU A 159 45.88 10.13 11.11
C GLU A 159 45.35 8.70 11.35
N ASN A 160 44.20 8.57 12.01
CA ASN A 160 43.54 7.28 12.27
C ASN A 160 42.85 6.68 11.03
N CYS A 161 42.76 7.40 9.92
CA CYS A 161 42.16 6.93 8.68
C CYS A 161 43.26 6.64 7.64
N PRO A 162 43.49 5.38 7.22
CA PRO A 162 44.56 5.05 6.27
C PRO A 162 44.37 5.61 4.85
N GLY A 163 43.17 6.07 4.48
CA GLY A 163 42.88 6.67 3.18
C GLY A 163 41.44 7.17 3.10
N THR A 164 41.03 7.66 1.92
CA THR A 164 39.72 8.29 1.71
C THR A 164 38.55 7.36 2.03
N ASP A 165 38.59 6.05 1.69
CA ASP A 165 37.49 5.14 2.04
C ASP A 165 37.27 4.99 3.55
N ALA A 166 38.37 4.96 4.32
CA ALA A 166 38.26 4.91 5.78
C ALA A 166 37.75 6.24 6.34
N PHE A 167 38.10 7.35 5.67
CA PHE A 167 37.60 8.67 6.02
C PHE A 167 36.10 8.81 5.73
N GLU A 168 35.60 8.38 4.56
CA GLU A 168 34.15 8.32 4.26
C GLU A 168 33.38 7.54 5.32
N ARG A 169 33.89 6.37 5.76
CA ARG A 169 33.28 5.60 6.86
C ARG A 169 33.21 6.40 8.17
N LYS A 170 34.26 7.16 8.51
CA LYS A 170 34.25 8.02 9.70
C LYS A 170 33.29 9.20 9.56
N LEU A 171 33.15 9.78 8.38
CA LEU A 171 32.18 10.85 8.12
C LEU A 171 30.74 10.36 8.31
N PHE A 172 30.44 9.13 7.86
CA PHE A 172 29.15 8.49 8.13
C PHE A 172 28.87 8.36 9.64
N VAL A 173 29.85 7.90 10.41
CA VAL A 173 29.74 7.79 11.88
C VAL A 173 29.53 9.17 12.53
N ILE A 174 30.33 10.18 12.15
CA ILE A 174 30.21 11.55 12.68
C ILE A 174 28.81 12.09 12.42
N ARG A 175 28.31 11.95 11.20
CA ARG A 175 26.99 12.41 10.79
C ARG A 175 25.89 11.76 11.65
N LYS A 176 25.89 10.43 11.75
CA LYS A 176 24.89 9.67 12.52
C LYS A 176 24.93 10.02 14.00
N ARG A 177 26.12 10.15 14.59
CA ARG A 177 26.25 10.54 16.01
C ARG A 177 25.76 11.96 16.27
N ALA A 178 26.06 12.90 15.36
CA ALA A 178 25.58 14.28 15.47
C ALA A 178 24.05 14.35 15.36
N HIS A 179 23.47 13.65 14.39
CA HIS A 179 22.01 13.51 14.22
C HIS A 179 21.34 12.98 15.48
N SER A 180 21.76 11.80 15.95
CA SER A 180 21.22 11.16 17.15
C SER A 180 21.33 12.04 18.39
N ARG A 181 22.40 12.82 18.51
CA ARG A 181 22.58 13.74 19.63
C ARG A 181 21.60 14.90 19.57
N ILE A 182 21.47 15.57 18.43
CA ILE A 182 20.61 16.76 18.30
C ILE A 182 19.14 16.38 18.44
N HIS A 183 18.69 15.33 17.74
CA HIS A 183 17.31 14.85 17.87
C HIS A 183 17.02 14.23 19.24
N GLY A 184 18.01 13.66 19.92
CA GLY A 184 17.87 13.16 21.29
C GLY A 184 17.75 14.26 22.33
N LEU A 185 18.43 15.40 22.13
CA LEU A 185 18.29 16.59 22.98
C LEU A 185 16.99 17.37 22.68
N ALA A 186 16.50 17.28 21.45
CA ALA A 186 15.31 17.96 20.94
C ALA A 186 15.22 19.46 21.30
N PRO A 187 16.27 20.27 21.08
CA PRO A 187 16.17 21.72 21.30
C PRO A 187 15.14 22.33 20.34
N GLU A 188 14.65 23.53 20.66
CA GLU A 188 13.64 24.20 19.83
C GLU A 188 14.16 24.44 18.41
N GLY A 189 13.41 23.95 17.41
CA GLY A 189 13.72 24.04 15.99
C GLY A 189 14.73 22.99 15.48
N HIS A 190 15.06 21.97 16.29
CA HIS A 190 15.95 20.87 15.89
C HIS A 190 15.47 20.11 14.66
N GLU A 191 14.18 20.15 14.32
CA GLU A 191 13.62 19.49 13.14
C GLU A 191 14.20 20.03 11.82
N LEU A 192 14.80 21.22 11.83
CA LEU A 192 15.51 21.79 10.66
C LEU A 192 16.97 21.35 10.55
N PHE A 193 17.53 20.71 11.59
CA PHE A 193 18.91 20.23 11.56
C PHE A 193 19.00 18.96 10.71
N TYR A 194 19.66 19.05 9.55
CA TYR A 194 19.84 17.91 8.67
C TYR A 194 21.15 18.01 7.89
N VAL A 195 21.95 16.95 7.92
CA VAL A 195 23.17 16.86 7.13
C VAL A 195 22.85 16.19 5.79
N ALA A 196 22.81 17.02 4.74
CA ALA A 196 22.39 16.63 3.41
C ALA A 196 23.41 15.72 2.72
N SER A 197 24.70 16.09 2.80
CA SER A 197 25.84 15.26 2.42
C SER A 197 27.00 15.54 3.37
N MET A 198 27.90 14.57 3.56
CA MET A 198 29.15 14.76 4.29
C MET A 198 30.18 13.80 3.72
N SER A 199 30.95 14.27 2.73
CA SER A 199 31.84 13.42 1.93
C SER A 199 33.09 14.20 1.48
N ALA A 200 34.18 13.46 1.23
CA ALA A 200 35.38 13.93 0.56
C ALA A 200 35.28 13.81 -0.98
N ARG A 201 34.22 13.17 -1.47
CA ARG A 201 34.03 12.87 -2.90
C ARG A 201 32.88 13.63 -3.53
N THR A 202 31.77 13.79 -2.82
CA THR A 202 30.53 14.36 -3.36
C THR A 202 30.06 15.55 -2.54
N LEU A 203 29.30 16.44 -3.20
CA LEU A 203 28.64 17.56 -2.57
C LEU A 203 27.23 17.71 -3.15
N LEU A 204 26.26 17.93 -2.28
CA LEU A 204 24.83 17.97 -2.61
C LEU A 204 24.26 19.38 -2.35
N TYR A 205 23.54 19.93 -3.32
CA TYR A 205 22.72 21.13 -3.17
C TYR A 205 21.25 20.75 -3.39
N LYS A 206 20.39 20.98 -2.39
CA LYS A 206 18.97 20.63 -2.48
C LYS A 206 18.09 21.54 -1.64
N GLY A 207 16.83 21.69 -2.03
CA GLY A 207 15.88 22.47 -1.24
C GLY A 207 14.46 22.43 -1.78
N MET A 208 13.55 23.10 -1.06
CA MET A 208 12.15 23.27 -1.43
C MET A 208 11.98 24.39 -2.46
N VAL A 209 12.54 24.17 -3.65
CA VAL A 209 12.51 25.13 -4.76
C VAL A 209 11.86 24.47 -5.98
N LEU A 210 11.26 25.29 -6.86
CA LEU A 210 10.93 24.83 -8.20
C LEU A 210 12.22 24.41 -8.92
N ALA A 211 12.14 23.34 -9.71
CA ALA A 211 13.29 22.74 -10.38
C ALA A 211 14.11 23.75 -11.19
N GLU A 212 13.44 24.63 -11.93
CA GLU A 212 14.04 25.73 -12.72
C GLU A 212 14.74 26.83 -11.87
N ASN A 213 14.39 26.95 -10.58
CA ASN A 213 14.87 28.02 -9.72
C ASN A 213 16.06 27.61 -8.83
N LEU A 214 16.57 26.38 -8.94
CA LEU A 214 17.68 25.90 -8.10
C LEU A 214 18.95 26.77 -8.25
N THR A 215 19.26 27.19 -9.48
CA THR A 215 20.39 28.09 -9.79
C THR A 215 20.17 29.52 -9.30
N SER A 216 18.91 29.96 -9.25
CA SER A 216 18.56 31.28 -8.71
C SER A 216 18.70 31.29 -7.19
N TYR A 217 18.39 30.17 -6.53
CA TYR A 217 18.49 30.05 -5.08
C TYR A 217 19.94 29.85 -4.60
N TYR A 218 20.69 28.89 -5.16
CA TYR A 218 22.08 28.63 -4.78
C TYR A 218 23.06 29.33 -5.71
N LEU A 219 23.69 30.41 -5.23
CA LEU A 219 24.53 31.26 -6.08
C LEU A 219 25.83 30.56 -6.51
N ASP A 220 26.34 29.64 -5.69
CA ASP A 220 27.51 28.81 -5.99
C ASP A 220 27.36 28.03 -7.32
N LEU A 221 26.13 27.64 -7.68
CA LEU A 221 25.87 26.85 -8.89
C LEU A 221 26.06 27.64 -10.19
N ASN A 222 26.20 28.96 -10.12
CA ASN A 222 26.48 29.82 -11.28
C ASN A 222 27.97 30.18 -11.42
N ASP A 223 28.82 29.74 -10.47
CA ASP A 223 30.24 30.04 -10.49
C ASP A 223 30.99 29.09 -11.43
N ASP A 224 31.78 29.63 -12.37
CA ASP A 224 32.57 28.84 -13.33
C ASP A 224 33.61 27.91 -12.66
N ARG A 225 33.98 28.17 -11.40
CA ARG A 225 34.87 27.31 -10.58
C ARG A 225 34.17 26.06 -10.07
N MET A 226 32.83 25.99 -10.15
CA MET A 226 32.02 24.83 -9.81
C MET A 226 32.16 23.76 -10.92
N GLU A 227 33.25 23.00 -10.87
CA GLU A 227 33.59 22.00 -11.89
C GLU A 227 33.30 20.57 -11.41
N SER A 228 32.65 19.77 -12.27
CA SER A 228 32.39 18.35 -12.01
C SER A 228 32.45 17.53 -13.29
N ALA A 229 32.73 16.22 -13.18
CA ALA A 229 32.62 15.30 -14.32
C ALA A 229 31.29 14.54 -14.35
N LEU A 230 30.47 14.65 -13.28
CA LEU A 230 29.11 14.13 -13.22
C LEU A 230 28.19 15.13 -12.54
N ALA A 231 26.92 15.13 -12.92
CA ALA A 231 25.85 15.82 -12.21
C ALA A 231 24.62 14.91 -12.18
N LEU A 232 24.17 14.57 -10.98
CA LEU A 232 22.96 13.77 -10.73
C LEU A 232 21.88 14.71 -10.18
N VAL A 233 20.73 14.79 -10.85
CA VAL A 233 19.64 15.71 -10.52
C VAL A 233 18.32 15.00 -10.31
N HIS A 234 17.47 15.65 -9.52
CA HIS A 234 16.15 15.13 -9.20
C HIS A 234 15.13 16.24 -8.91
N GLN A 235 13.90 16.01 -9.35
CA GLN A 235 12.72 16.80 -8.99
C GLN A 235 11.66 15.92 -8.32
N ARG A 236 11.17 16.34 -7.16
CA ARG A 236 10.17 15.64 -6.35
C ARG A 236 8.74 16.01 -6.74
N PHE A 237 7.82 15.05 -6.67
CA PHE A 237 6.36 15.23 -6.58
C PHE A 237 5.91 14.54 -5.29
N SER A 238 5.35 15.27 -4.33
CA SER A 238 4.80 14.71 -3.11
C SER A 238 3.27 14.66 -3.11
N THR A 239 2.72 13.76 -2.30
CA THR A 239 1.29 13.68 -1.99
C THR A 239 0.83 14.68 -0.91
N ASN A 240 1.70 15.64 -0.53
CA ASN A 240 1.41 16.68 0.47
C ASN A 240 1.63 18.09 -0.09
N THR A 241 1.27 19.12 0.68
CA THR A 241 1.64 20.51 0.41
C THR A 241 2.53 21.11 1.51
N PHE A 242 2.95 20.28 2.48
CA PHE A 242 3.81 20.71 3.58
C PHE A 242 5.28 20.66 3.16
N PRO A 243 6.00 21.79 3.19
CA PRO A 243 7.37 21.79 2.71
C PRO A 243 8.29 20.92 3.59
N SER A 244 9.24 20.20 3.00
CA SER A 244 10.27 19.50 3.77
C SER A 244 11.61 19.49 3.05
N TRP A 245 12.52 20.37 3.48
CA TRP A 245 13.83 20.55 2.88
C TRP A 245 14.69 19.28 2.94
N GLU A 246 14.57 18.50 4.02
CA GLU A 246 15.34 17.26 4.18
C GLU A 246 14.89 16.14 3.21
N LEU A 247 13.62 16.14 2.79
CA LEU A 247 13.04 15.12 1.90
C LEU A 247 13.27 15.41 0.41
N ALA A 248 13.73 16.62 0.05
CA ALA A 248 14.21 16.87 -1.30
C ALA A 248 15.36 15.90 -1.63
N GLN A 249 15.46 15.51 -2.91
CA GLN A 249 16.50 14.63 -3.42
C GLN A 249 17.42 15.40 -4.37
N PRO A 250 18.65 14.93 -4.66
CA PRO A 250 19.24 13.62 -4.32
C PRO A 250 19.43 13.35 -2.82
N PHE A 251 19.54 12.07 -2.45
CA PHE A 251 20.12 11.64 -1.18
C PHE A 251 21.65 11.45 -1.31
N ARG A 252 22.30 10.74 -0.38
CA ARG A 252 23.77 10.75 -0.27
C ARG A 252 24.42 9.94 -1.38
N PHE A 253 23.78 8.84 -1.78
CA PHE A 253 24.24 7.99 -2.88
C PHE A 253 23.30 7.98 -4.06
N LEU A 254 22.02 8.31 -3.88
CA LEU A 254 21.01 8.00 -4.89
C LEU A 254 19.97 9.09 -5.15
N CYS A 255 19.37 8.97 -6.32
CA CYS A 255 18.05 9.49 -6.66
C CYS A 255 17.12 8.31 -6.93
N HIS A 256 15.93 8.35 -6.34
CA HIS A 256 14.89 7.35 -6.51
C HIS A 256 13.66 8.00 -7.11
N ASN A 257 13.28 7.52 -8.29
CA ASN A 257 12.00 7.79 -8.91
C ASN A 257 11.14 6.55 -8.79
N GLY A 258 10.14 6.59 -7.92
CA GLY A 258 9.25 5.46 -7.65
C GLY A 258 8.83 5.41 -6.18
N GLU A 259 8.42 4.24 -5.71
CA GLU A 259 7.92 4.00 -4.35
C GLU A 259 8.32 2.58 -3.90
N ILE A 260 8.91 2.44 -2.71
CA ILE A 260 9.26 1.14 -2.12
C ILE A 260 8.08 0.57 -1.32
N ASN A 261 7.27 -0.27 -1.95
CA ASN A 261 6.04 -0.81 -1.36
C ASN A 261 6.26 -1.87 -0.25
N THR A 262 7.51 -2.33 -0.05
CA THR A 262 7.88 -3.24 1.05
C THR A 262 8.58 -2.56 2.22
N VAL A 263 8.68 -1.22 2.22
CA VAL A 263 9.54 -0.46 3.16
C VAL A 263 9.37 -0.85 4.62
N ARG A 264 8.15 -1.03 5.13
CA ARG A 264 7.91 -1.43 6.53
C ARG A 264 8.51 -2.80 6.85
N GLY A 265 8.38 -3.78 5.96
CA GLY A 265 9.01 -5.08 6.11
C GLY A 265 10.53 -4.97 6.15
N ASN A 266 11.09 -4.19 5.22
CA ASN A 266 12.54 -3.98 5.14
C ASN A 266 13.10 -3.31 6.40
N ILE A 267 12.40 -2.30 6.95
CA ILE A 267 12.74 -1.65 8.23
C ILE A 267 12.74 -2.68 9.36
N ASN A 268 11.67 -3.46 9.51
CA ASN A 268 11.54 -4.46 10.57
C ASN A 268 12.66 -5.50 10.52
N TRP A 269 13.01 -5.94 9.31
CA TRP A 269 14.06 -6.90 9.07
C TRP A 269 15.47 -6.32 9.31
N MET A 270 15.71 -5.05 8.97
CA MET A 270 16.96 -4.37 9.32
C MET A 270 17.12 -4.20 10.83
N LEU A 271 16.04 -3.83 11.54
CA LEU A 271 16.04 -3.76 13.00
C LEU A 271 16.31 -5.12 13.65
N ALA A 272 15.72 -6.19 13.13
CA ALA A 272 15.93 -7.56 13.63
C ALA A 272 17.39 -8.01 13.48
N ARG A 273 18.12 -7.52 12.46
CA ARG A 273 19.53 -7.87 12.22
C ARG A 273 20.51 -7.21 13.18
N ARG A 274 20.12 -6.15 13.90
CA ARG A 274 21.02 -5.37 14.76
C ARG A 274 21.87 -6.24 15.69
N ALA A 275 21.25 -7.21 16.37
CA ALA A 275 21.93 -8.03 17.37
C ALA A 275 23.03 -8.93 16.78
N ASN A 276 22.85 -9.42 15.54
CA ASN A 276 23.73 -10.40 14.90
C ASN A 276 24.66 -9.82 13.83
N MET A 277 24.46 -8.55 13.44
CA MET A 277 25.26 -7.90 12.42
C MET A 277 26.67 -7.60 12.94
N ARG A 278 27.71 -8.00 12.18
CA ARG A 278 29.12 -7.75 12.52
C ARG A 278 29.88 -7.32 11.25
N SER A 279 30.78 -6.34 11.37
CA SER A 279 31.58 -5.86 10.25
C SER A 279 33.04 -5.72 10.66
N GLU A 280 33.96 -6.26 9.85
CA GLU A 280 35.41 -6.10 10.06
C GLU A 280 35.86 -4.65 9.80
N LEU A 281 35.22 -3.95 8.85
CA LEU A 281 35.60 -2.59 8.44
C LEU A 281 35.06 -1.52 9.39
N LEU A 282 33.81 -1.68 9.87
CA LEU A 282 33.21 -0.74 10.81
C LEU A 282 33.59 -1.05 12.27
N GLY A 283 33.85 -2.33 12.61
CA GLY A 283 34.21 -2.72 13.97
C GLY A 283 33.26 -2.15 15.02
N ASP A 284 33.82 -1.50 16.04
CA ASP A 284 33.07 -0.88 17.14
C ASP A 284 32.21 0.33 16.69
N ASP A 285 32.48 0.91 15.52
CA ASP A 285 31.67 2.02 15.01
C ASP A 285 30.27 1.57 14.60
N LEU A 286 30.07 0.29 14.27
CA LEU A 286 28.77 -0.23 13.86
C LEU A 286 27.68 0.02 14.91
N GLU A 287 28.00 -0.10 16.20
CA GLU A 287 27.02 0.15 17.27
C GLU A 287 26.63 1.63 17.36
N LYS A 288 27.53 2.55 16.96
CA LYS A 288 27.29 3.99 16.99
C LYS A 288 26.33 4.47 15.89
N LEU A 289 26.03 3.62 14.90
CA LEU A 289 25.16 3.96 13.77
C LEU A 289 23.67 3.81 14.08
N TRP A 290 23.31 3.14 15.19
CA TRP A 290 21.91 2.90 15.55
C TRP A 290 21.26 4.11 16.24
N PRO A 291 19.98 4.42 15.96
CA PRO A 291 19.13 3.80 14.93
C PRO A 291 19.61 4.14 13.50
N LEU A 292 19.79 3.10 12.66
CA LEU A 292 20.27 3.26 11.29
C LEU A 292 19.31 4.12 10.46
N ILE A 293 18.03 3.77 10.57
CA ILE A 293 16.91 4.48 9.94
C ILE A 293 16.41 5.48 10.97
N GLY A 294 16.51 6.77 10.65
CA GLY A 294 16.22 7.88 11.58
C GLY A 294 16.58 9.25 11.04
N ASP A 295 17.34 9.32 9.93
CA ASP A 295 17.65 10.56 9.19
C ASP A 295 16.77 10.56 7.92
N GLY A 296 15.74 11.41 7.87
CA GLY A 296 14.79 11.47 6.75
C GLY A 296 13.81 10.28 6.75
N ASN A 297 12.52 10.57 6.85
CA ASN A 297 11.48 9.55 7.09
C ASN A 297 10.81 8.99 5.81
N SER A 298 11.33 9.26 4.61
CA SER A 298 10.78 8.68 3.38
C SER A 298 11.33 7.28 3.09
N ASP A 299 10.65 6.56 2.21
CA ASP A 299 11.05 5.26 1.70
C ASP A 299 12.44 5.30 1.02
N SER A 300 12.68 6.36 0.26
CA SER A 300 13.87 6.63 -0.53
C SER A 300 15.06 6.99 0.37
N ALA A 301 14.83 7.78 1.42
CA ALA A 301 15.83 8.05 2.45
C ALA A 301 16.19 6.78 3.23
N THR A 302 15.19 5.94 3.53
CA THR A 302 15.38 4.65 4.19
C THR A 302 16.23 3.70 3.33
N PHE A 303 15.99 3.66 2.02
CA PHE A 303 16.80 2.92 1.07
C PHE A 303 18.25 3.43 1.04
N ASP A 304 18.45 4.76 0.94
CA ASP A 304 19.79 5.37 0.92
C ASP A 304 20.58 5.08 2.22
N ASN A 305 19.93 5.14 3.39
CA ASN A 305 20.53 4.79 4.67
C ASN A 305 21.01 3.32 4.71
N CYS A 306 20.26 2.40 4.11
CA CYS A 306 20.66 0.99 4.01
C CYS A 306 21.80 0.81 3.00
N LEU A 307 21.72 1.47 1.84
CA LEU A 307 22.76 1.44 0.82
C LEU A 307 24.11 1.93 1.37
N GLU A 308 24.10 3.04 2.11
CA GLU A 308 25.28 3.60 2.75
C GLU A 308 25.89 2.62 3.77
N LEU A 309 25.07 1.92 4.57
CA LEU A 309 25.56 0.88 5.47
C LEU A 309 26.24 -0.27 4.72
N LEU A 310 25.66 -0.73 3.61
CA LEU A 310 26.23 -1.82 2.81
C LEU A 310 27.59 -1.41 2.22
N VAL A 311 27.66 -0.22 1.63
CA VAL A 311 28.92 0.32 1.07
C VAL A 311 29.96 0.52 2.18
N ALA A 312 29.58 1.12 3.30
CA ALA A 312 30.47 1.28 4.45
C ALA A 312 30.90 -0.07 5.07
N GLY A 313 30.06 -1.10 4.94
CA GLY A 313 30.32 -2.46 5.38
C GLY A 313 31.25 -3.26 4.46
N GLY A 314 31.54 -2.76 3.25
CA GLY A 314 32.52 -3.34 2.32
C GLY A 314 31.96 -3.84 0.99
N TYR A 315 30.66 -3.69 0.73
CA TYR A 315 30.10 -3.98 -0.59
C TYR A 315 30.56 -2.93 -1.62
N SER A 316 30.81 -3.34 -2.86
CA SER A 316 30.89 -2.38 -3.96
C SER A 316 29.50 -1.76 -4.19
N LEU A 317 29.45 -0.55 -4.74
CA LEU A 317 28.18 0.15 -4.98
C LEU A 317 27.23 -0.67 -5.85
N ALA A 318 27.74 -1.25 -6.95
CA ALA A 318 26.96 -2.13 -7.83
C ALA A 318 26.46 -3.39 -7.11
N HIS A 319 27.27 -4.04 -6.27
CA HIS A 319 26.86 -5.22 -5.52
C HIS A 319 25.78 -4.88 -4.49
N ALA A 320 25.93 -3.78 -3.75
CA ALA A 320 24.92 -3.34 -2.78
C ALA A 320 23.57 -3.05 -3.45
N VAL A 321 23.57 -2.37 -4.60
CA VAL A 321 22.33 -2.11 -5.37
C VAL A 321 21.72 -3.41 -5.90
N MET A 322 22.52 -4.35 -6.42
CA MET A 322 22.02 -5.67 -6.88
C MET A 322 21.48 -6.54 -5.74
N LEU A 323 21.98 -6.36 -4.51
CA LEU A 323 21.48 -7.05 -3.33
C LEU A 323 20.11 -6.52 -2.91
N MET A 324 19.93 -5.18 -2.93
CA MET A 324 18.68 -4.54 -2.54
C MET A 324 17.59 -4.66 -3.63
N ILE A 325 17.97 -4.58 -4.91
CA ILE A 325 17.08 -4.68 -6.08
C ILE A 325 17.52 -5.88 -6.95
N PRO A 326 17.26 -7.13 -6.51
CA PRO A 326 17.67 -8.32 -7.23
C PRO A 326 16.74 -8.63 -8.41
N GLU A 327 17.31 -9.27 -9.43
CA GLU A 327 16.56 -9.78 -10.58
C GLU A 327 15.57 -10.88 -10.21
N ALA A 328 14.58 -11.10 -11.09
CA ALA A 328 13.76 -12.30 -11.07
C ALA A 328 14.61 -13.51 -11.52
N TRP A 329 15.13 -14.25 -10.53
CA TRP A 329 16.05 -15.38 -10.73
C TRP A 329 15.36 -16.74 -10.68
N LEU A 330 14.29 -16.87 -9.89
CA LEU A 330 13.56 -18.12 -9.71
C LEU A 330 12.84 -18.50 -11.02
N ASP A 331 12.98 -19.75 -11.45
CA ASP A 331 12.35 -20.29 -12.66
C ASP A 331 12.61 -19.51 -13.97
N ASN A 332 13.61 -18.62 -14.00
CA ASN A 332 14.02 -17.92 -15.22
C ASN A 332 14.90 -18.85 -16.09
N PRO A 333 14.43 -19.36 -17.24
CA PRO A 333 15.20 -20.31 -18.05
C PRO A 333 16.37 -19.65 -18.81
N LEU A 334 16.43 -18.33 -18.86
CA LEU A 334 17.46 -17.57 -19.58
C LEU A 334 18.67 -17.22 -18.70
N MET A 335 18.58 -17.42 -17.38
CA MET A 335 19.64 -17.13 -16.43
C MET A 335 20.58 -18.33 -16.26
N ASP A 336 21.89 -18.10 -16.41
CA ASP A 336 22.92 -19.11 -16.21
C ASP A 336 23.01 -19.57 -14.74
N GLU A 337 23.66 -20.71 -14.52
CA GLU A 337 23.70 -21.33 -13.21
C GLU A 337 24.53 -20.56 -12.18
N LYS A 338 25.58 -19.84 -12.58
CA LYS A 338 26.43 -19.09 -11.65
C LYS A 338 25.67 -17.88 -11.11
N ARG A 339 25.02 -17.13 -11.99
CA ARG A 339 24.18 -15.99 -11.63
C ARG A 339 22.97 -16.41 -10.82
N ARG A 340 22.35 -17.55 -11.14
CA ARG A 340 21.28 -18.12 -10.31
C ARG A 340 21.78 -18.44 -8.90
N ALA A 341 22.93 -19.11 -8.77
CA ALA A 341 23.53 -19.43 -7.48
C ALA A 341 23.90 -18.16 -6.69
N PHE A 342 24.36 -17.11 -7.36
CA PHE A 342 24.60 -15.80 -6.74
C PHE A 342 23.31 -15.24 -6.11
N TYR A 343 22.20 -15.15 -6.87
CA TYR A 343 20.96 -14.60 -6.33
C TYR A 343 20.30 -15.50 -5.27
N GLU A 344 20.33 -16.83 -5.46
CA GLU A 344 19.80 -17.80 -4.48
C GLU A 344 20.54 -17.69 -3.14
N TYR A 345 21.87 -17.49 -3.16
CA TYR A 345 22.65 -17.26 -1.95
C TYR A 345 22.28 -15.97 -1.22
N HIS A 346 22.11 -14.87 -1.97
CA HIS A 346 21.81 -13.55 -1.40
C HIS A 346 20.35 -13.40 -0.95
N ALA A 347 19.42 -14.17 -1.51
CA ALA A 347 18.02 -14.19 -1.08
C ALA A 347 17.85 -14.55 0.41
N ALA A 348 18.84 -15.23 1.00
CA ALA A 348 18.87 -15.53 2.44
C ALA A 348 19.43 -14.40 3.32
N LEU A 349 20.20 -13.48 2.74
CA LEU A 349 20.85 -12.37 3.44
C LEU A 349 19.92 -11.16 3.54
N MET A 350 19.28 -10.82 2.43
CA MET A 350 18.44 -9.63 2.30
C MET A 350 17.22 -9.95 1.43
N GLU A 351 16.05 -9.63 1.98
CA GLU A 351 14.81 -9.58 1.20
C GLU A 351 14.83 -8.39 0.22
N PRO A 352 14.22 -8.53 -0.96
CA PRO A 352 14.13 -7.43 -1.93
C PRO A 352 13.41 -6.19 -1.39
N TRP A 353 13.95 -5.02 -1.72
CA TRP A 353 13.28 -3.73 -1.57
C TRP A 353 12.45 -3.50 -2.83
N ASP A 354 11.19 -3.95 -2.79
CA ASP A 354 10.31 -4.04 -3.96
C ASP A 354 9.45 -2.79 -4.13
N GLY A 355 8.88 -2.63 -5.33
CA GLY A 355 8.11 -1.48 -5.76
C GLY A 355 8.64 -0.86 -7.04
N PRO A 356 7.89 0.06 -7.69
CA PRO A 356 8.39 0.79 -8.84
C PRO A 356 9.66 1.53 -8.46
N ALA A 357 10.74 1.35 -9.22
CA ALA A 357 11.96 2.08 -8.95
C ALA A 357 12.78 2.29 -10.22
N ALA A 358 13.10 3.54 -10.52
CA ALA A 358 14.25 3.93 -11.30
C ALA A 358 15.25 4.59 -10.36
N VAL A 359 16.32 3.86 -10.02
CA VAL A 359 17.34 4.32 -9.08
C VAL A 359 18.58 4.71 -9.86
N ALA A 360 18.95 5.98 -9.79
CA ALA A 360 20.27 6.46 -10.23
C ALA A 360 21.15 6.64 -9.00
N PHE A 361 22.40 6.21 -9.06
CA PHE A 361 23.28 6.15 -7.89
C PHE A 361 24.73 6.50 -8.24
N THR A 362 25.47 7.03 -7.27
CA THR A 362 26.89 7.39 -7.41
C THR A 362 27.59 7.49 -6.06
N ASP A 363 28.89 7.17 -6.03
CA ASP A 363 29.81 7.44 -4.92
C ASP A 363 30.85 8.54 -5.29
N GLY A 364 30.66 9.22 -6.42
CA GLY A 364 31.59 10.18 -7.00
C GLY A 364 32.69 9.58 -7.90
N ARG A 365 32.90 8.25 -7.87
CA ARG A 365 33.86 7.53 -8.72
C ARG A 365 33.14 6.80 -9.85
N GLN A 366 32.01 6.19 -9.52
CA GLN A 366 31.11 5.53 -10.45
C GLN A 366 29.75 6.21 -10.44
N ILE A 367 29.06 6.18 -11.57
CA ILE A 367 27.65 6.58 -11.66
C ILE A 367 26.88 5.54 -12.45
N GLY A 368 25.69 5.18 -11.98
CA GLY A 368 24.89 4.16 -12.61
C GLY A 368 23.41 4.34 -12.40
N ALA A 369 22.65 3.45 -13.04
CA ALA A 369 21.22 3.35 -12.87
C ALA A 369 20.75 1.90 -12.98
N THR A 370 19.73 1.56 -12.21
CA THR A 370 19.00 0.29 -12.32
C THR A 370 17.49 0.55 -12.29
N LEU A 371 16.74 -0.37 -12.87
CA LEU A 371 15.30 -0.45 -12.65
C LEU A 371 14.98 -1.52 -11.61
N ASP A 372 13.77 -1.44 -11.05
CA ASP A 372 13.15 -2.54 -10.34
C ASP A 372 13.01 -3.79 -11.24
N ARG A 373 12.70 -4.93 -10.61
CA ARG A 373 12.60 -6.21 -11.31
C ARG A 373 11.53 -6.27 -12.40
N ASN A 374 10.52 -5.42 -12.32
CA ASN A 374 9.41 -5.33 -13.26
C ASN A 374 9.62 -4.21 -14.29
N GLY A 375 10.52 -3.27 -14.01
CA GLY A 375 10.82 -2.09 -14.83
C GLY A 375 9.61 -1.17 -14.95
N LEU A 376 9.02 -0.81 -13.81
CA LEU A 376 7.78 -0.03 -13.72
C LEU A 376 8.02 1.48 -13.93
N ARG A 377 9.28 1.93 -13.98
CA ARG A 377 9.64 3.32 -14.19
C ARG A 377 10.52 3.52 -15.42
N PRO A 378 10.37 4.64 -16.16
CA PRO A 378 11.16 4.88 -17.35
C PRO A 378 12.57 5.36 -16.99
N ALA A 379 13.57 4.83 -17.71
CA ALA A 379 14.93 5.35 -17.72
C ALA A 379 15.50 5.20 -19.13
N ARG A 380 15.92 6.32 -19.72
CA ARG A 380 16.41 6.41 -21.10
C ARG A 380 17.79 7.05 -21.10
N TYR A 381 18.68 6.61 -21.99
CA TYR A 381 20.02 7.18 -22.07
C TYR A 381 20.49 7.37 -23.51
N LEU A 382 21.40 8.32 -23.70
CA LEU A 382 22.13 8.54 -24.92
C LEU A 382 23.63 8.68 -24.65
N ILE A 383 24.43 8.39 -25.68
CA ILE A 383 25.89 8.49 -25.67
C ILE A 383 26.31 9.32 -26.88
N THR A 384 27.20 10.28 -26.66
CA THR A 384 27.75 11.18 -27.69
C THR A 384 29.16 10.76 -28.13
N ASP A 385 29.63 11.29 -29.25
CA ASP A 385 30.97 11.04 -29.80
C ASP A 385 32.10 11.77 -29.05
N ASP A 386 31.76 12.74 -28.20
CA ASP A 386 32.67 13.44 -27.28
C ASP A 386 32.66 12.88 -25.84
N ASP A 387 32.26 11.62 -25.68
CA ASP A 387 32.27 10.84 -24.43
C ASP A 387 31.27 11.34 -23.34
N ILE A 388 30.26 12.14 -23.70
CA ILE A 388 29.18 12.53 -22.77
C ILE A 388 28.07 11.49 -22.79
N VAL A 389 27.61 11.12 -21.60
CA VAL A 389 26.42 10.30 -21.38
C VAL A 389 25.35 11.12 -20.67
N VAL A 390 24.13 11.02 -21.17
CA VAL A 390 22.95 11.59 -20.53
C VAL A 390 21.95 10.48 -20.28
N MET A 391 21.48 10.35 -19.04
CA MET A 391 20.40 9.46 -18.65
C MET A 391 19.31 10.28 -17.99
N ALA A 392 18.05 10.09 -18.36
CA ALA A 392 16.93 10.69 -17.64
C ALA A 392 15.67 9.82 -17.73
N SER A 393 14.65 10.19 -16.95
CA SER A 393 13.32 9.57 -17.03
C SER A 393 12.70 9.71 -18.43
N GLU A 394 13.05 10.77 -19.16
CA GLU A 394 12.58 11.05 -20.52
C GLU A 394 13.74 11.32 -21.50
N MET A 395 13.41 11.31 -22.79
CA MET A 395 14.34 11.75 -23.85
C MET A 395 14.00 13.19 -24.20
N GLY A 396 14.98 13.98 -24.63
CA GLY A 396 14.77 15.39 -24.97
C GLY A 396 15.00 16.37 -23.82
N VAL A 397 15.60 15.92 -22.71
CA VAL A 397 15.96 16.76 -21.56
C VAL A 397 17.11 17.73 -21.84
N LEU A 398 17.86 17.51 -22.94
CA LEU A 398 18.93 18.38 -23.44
C LEU A 398 18.88 18.44 -24.96
N ASP A 399 19.17 19.61 -25.52
CA ASP A 399 19.28 19.83 -26.97
C ASP A 399 20.67 19.40 -27.47
N ILE A 400 20.77 18.14 -27.89
CA ILE A 400 22.01 17.53 -28.41
C ILE A 400 21.85 17.28 -29.91
N PRO A 401 22.78 17.79 -30.76
CA PRO A 401 22.74 17.55 -32.20
C PRO A 401 22.74 16.05 -32.54
N GLU A 402 21.82 15.61 -33.41
CA GLU A 402 21.68 14.19 -33.78
C GLU A 402 22.98 13.59 -34.33
N GLU A 403 23.78 14.36 -35.06
CA GLU A 403 25.05 13.91 -35.64
C GLU A 403 26.10 13.55 -34.59
N LYS A 404 25.99 14.07 -33.35
CA LYS A 404 26.88 13.71 -32.24
C LYS A 404 26.46 12.41 -31.54
N ILE A 405 25.24 11.94 -31.74
CA ILE A 405 24.68 10.86 -30.93
C ILE A 405 25.10 9.50 -31.49
N VAL A 406 25.97 8.81 -30.77
CA VAL A 406 26.46 7.47 -31.09
C VAL A 406 25.43 6.40 -30.76
N LYS A 407 24.67 6.58 -29.67
CA LYS A 407 23.66 5.62 -29.22
C LYS A 407 22.50 6.31 -28.51
N LYS A 408 21.27 5.85 -28.77
CA LYS A 408 20.05 6.14 -27.98
C LYS A 408 19.42 4.83 -27.56
N TRP A 409 19.12 4.66 -26.28
CA TRP A 409 18.53 3.42 -25.77
C TRP A 409 17.71 3.63 -24.50
N ARG A 410 17.22 2.53 -23.91
CA ARG A 410 16.51 2.50 -22.63
C ARG A 410 17.06 1.43 -21.69
N LEU A 411 16.91 1.65 -20.40
CA LEU A 411 17.18 0.62 -19.40
C LEU A 411 16.10 -0.46 -19.46
N GLN A 412 16.48 -1.70 -19.15
CA GLN A 412 15.58 -2.86 -19.18
C GLN A 412 15.43 -3.43 -17.76
N PRO A 413 14.28 -4.04 -17.42
CA PRO A 413 14.10 -4.68 -16.12
C PRO A 413 15.25 -5.65 -15.82
N GLY A 414 15.79 -5.55 -14.60
CA GLY A 414 16.88 -6.40 -14.15
C GLY A 414 18.26 -6.10 -14.74
N ARG A 415 18.44 -5.10 -15.61
CA ARG A 415 19.76 -4.68 -16.12
C ARG A 415 20.25 -3.42 -15.39
N MET A 416 21.55 -3.38 -15.11
CA MET A 416 22.26 -2.23 -14.57
C MET A 416 23.02 -1.51 -15.68
N PHE A 417 22.97 -0.18 -15.65
CA PHE A 417 23.81 0.68 -16.47
C PHE A 417 24.85 1.34 -15.56
N LEU A 418 26.13 1.09 -15.76
CA LEU A 418 27.20 1.58 -14.89
C LEU A 418 28.31 2.25 -15.71
N ILE A 419 28.76 3.41 -15.25
CA ILE A 419 29.89 4.15 -15.80
C ILE A 419 30.94 4.25 -14.71
N ASP A 420 32.14 3.76 -15.00
CA ASP A 420 33.30 3.95 -14.13
C ASP A 420 34.16 5.08 -14.71
N LEU A 421 34.21 6.19 -13.96
CA LEU A 421 34.94 7.39 -14.38
C LEU A 421 36.44 7.24 -14.17
N GLU A 422 36.89 6.38 -13.25
CA GLU A 422 38.30 6.12 -13.03
C GLU A 422 38.89 5.20 -14.11
N GLU A 423 38.13 4.19 -14.55
CA GLU A 423 38.50 3.36 -15.70
C GLU A 423 38.24 4.06 -17.03
N GLY A 424 37.39 5.09 -17.05
CA GLY A 424 37.10 5.89 -18.22
C GLY A 424 36.21 5.17 -19.24
N ARG A 425 35.27 4.33 -18.79
CA ARG A 425 34.40 3.52 -19.68
C ARG A 425 33.04 3.18 -19.06
N ILE A 426 32.11 2.78 -19.92
CA ILE A 426 30.85 2.13 -19.51
C ILE A 426 31.15 0.64 -19.26
N ILE A 427 30.72 0.12 -18.12
CA ILE A 427 30.85 -1.30 -17.76
C ILE A 427 29.57 -2.01 -18.22
N ASP A 428 29.72 -3.14 -18.93
CA ASP A 428 28.56 -3.89 -19.42
C ASP A 428 27.85 -4.64 -18.28
N ASP A 429 26.52 -4.79 -18.39
CA ASP A 429 25.70 -5.52 -17.41
C ASP A 429 26.17 -6.98 -17.22
N GLU A 430 26.55 -7.65 -18.30
CA GLU A 430 27.03 -9.03 -18.25
C GLU A 430 28.39 -9.10 -17.55
N GLU A 431 29.28 -8.13 -17.80
CA GLU A 431 30.60 -8.05 -17.15
C GLU A 431 30.47 -7.90 -15.63
N ILE A 432 29.66 -6.94 -15.16
CA ILE A 432 29.42 -6.70 -13.72
C ILE A 432 28.93 -7.97 -13.04
N LYS A 433 27.96 -8.63 -13.67
CA LYS A 433 27.27 -9.77 -13.06
C LYS A 433 28.10 -11.04 -13.12
N ASP A 434 28.87 -11.24 -14.17
CA ASP A 434 29.79 -12.37 -14.29
C ASP A 434 30.94 -12.24 -13.28
N GLU A 435 31.47 -11.02 -13.08
CA GLU A 435 32.48 -10.75 -12.07
C GLU A 435 31.94 -11.05 -10.66
N LEU A 436 30.79 -10.47 -10.30
CA LEU A 436 30.18 -10.66 -8.98
C LEU A 436 29.75 -12.11 -8.74
N ALA A 437 29.11 -12.76 -9.72
CA ALA A 437 28.70 -14.16 -9.61
C ALA A 437 29.88 -15.15 -9.57
N SER A 438 31.06 -14.74 -10.05
CA SER A 438 32.29 -15.54 -10.01
C SER A 438 33.23 -15.16 -8.85
N ALA A 439 32.94 -14.08 -8.11
CA ALA A 439 33.80 -13.57 -7.04
C ALA A 439 33.99 -14.57 -5.89
N LYS A 440 32.98 -15.43 -5.66
CA LYS A 440 32.95 -16.46 -4.61
C LYS A 440 32.34 -17.76 -5.14
N PRO A 441 32.62 -18.91 -4.50
CA PRO A 441 32.08 -20.19 -4.95
C PRO A 441 30.64 -20.40 -4.46
N TYR A 442 29.70 -19.54 -4.89
CA TYR A 442 28.31 -19.51 -4.38
C TYR A 442 27.59 -20.86 -4.48
N ARG A 443 27.74 -21.58 -5.60
CA ARG A 443 27.15 -22.93 -5.74
C ARG A 443 27.63 -23.87 -4.63
N LYS A 444 28.94 -23.91 -4.39
CA LYS A 444 29.53 -24.73 -3.32
C LYS A 444 28.99 -24.32 -1.96
N TRP A 445 28.89 -23.01 -1.70
CA TRP A 445 28.31 -22.52 -0.45
C TRP A 445 26.85 -22.92 -0.29
N LEU A 446 26.04 -22.89 -1.35
CA LEU A 446 24.65 -23.36 -1.30
C LEU A 446 24.59 -24.86 -1.02
N ASP A 447 25.37 -25.68 -1.75
CA ASP A 447 25.43 -27.13 -1.53
C ASP A 447 25.82 -27.47 -0.08
N GLU A 448 26.72 -26.67 0.53
CA GLU A 448 27.17 -26.85 1.91
C GLU A 448 26.19 -26.28 2.96
N THR A 449 25.32 -25.32 2.62
CA THR A 449 24.54 -24.56 3.61
C THR A 449 23.02 -24.64 3.42
N GLN A 450 22.50 -25.17 2.34
CA GLN A 450 21.07 -25.16 2.03
C GLN A 450 20.51 -26.58 1.99
N ILE A 451 19.41 -26.80 2.70
CA ILE A 451 18.65 -28.04 2.70
C ILE A 451 17.29 -27.73 2.07
N LYS A 452 16.90 -28.45 1.02
CA LYS A 452 15.58 -28.31 0.39
C LYS A 452 14.62 -29.32 0.99
N LEU A 453 13.51 -28.86 1.57
CA LEU A 453 12.58 -29.74 2.29
C LEU A 453 11.97 -30.83 1.38
N GLU A 454 11.82 -30.56 0.08
CA GLU A 454 11.31 -31.52 -0.89
C GLU A 454 12.26 -32.71 -1.13
N GLU A 455 13.57 -32.52 -0.92
CA GLU A 455 14.61 -33.54 -1.08
C GLU A 455 14.78 -34.39 0.19
N VAL A 456 14.28 -33.91 1.34
CA VAL A 456 14.28 -34.65 2.61
C VAL A 456 13.27 -35.82 2.52
N PRO A 457 13.69 -37.06 2.79
CA PRO A 457 12.82 -38.23 2.70
C PRO A 457 11.70 -38.19 3.75
N ALA A 458 10.52 -38.68 3.35
CA ALA A 458 9.38 -38.82 4.26
C ALA A 458 9.49 -40.15 5.03
N GLU A 459 10.25 -40.16 6.12
CA GLU A 459 10.44 -41.37 6.94
C GLU A 459 9.21 -41.72 7.80
N VAL A 460 8.39 -40.71 8.11
CA VAL A 460 7.21 -40.85 8.97
C VAL A 460 5.98 -40.30 8.28
N ALA A 461 4.91 -41.10 8.32
CA ALA A 461 3.61 -40.68 7.82
C ALA A 461 3.02 -39.55 8.69
N ALA A 462 2.29 -38.63 8.06
CA ALA A 462 1.55 -37.61 8.78
C ALA A 462 0.59 -38.22 9.82
N MET A 463 0.35 -37.48 10.90
CA MET A 463 -0.67 -37.85 11.88
C MET A 463 -2.03 -38.01 11.20
N VAL A 464 -2.67 -39.16 11.40
CA VAL A 464 -3.97 -39.47 10.79
C VAL A 464 -5.07 -38.62 11.45
N PRO A 465 -6.01 -38.03 10.68
CA PRO A 465 -7.16 -37.34 11.25
C PRO A 465 -7.95 -38.28 12.16
N ASP A 466 -8.27 -37.84 13.37
CA ASP A 466 -9.16 -38.57 14.26
C ASP A 466 -10.63 -38.18 13.94
N PRO A 467 -11.44 -39.10 13.38
CA PRO A 467 -12.81 -38.78 12.99
C PRO A 467 -13.72 -38.47 14.18
N THR A 468 -13.35 -38.87 15.40
CA THR A 468 -14.16 -38.68 16.60
C THR A 468 -14.04 -37.27 17.17
N THR A 469 -12.87 -36.63 17.01
CA THR A 469 -12.59 -35.28 17.54
C THR A 469 -12.59 -34.19 16.46
N LEU A 470 -12.71 -34.57 15.17
CA LEU A 470 -12.68 -33.62 14.05
C LEU A 470 -13.75 -32.54 14.14
N LEU A 471 -15.00 -32.92 14.48
CA LEU A 471 -16.12 -31.97 14.55
C LEU A 471 -15.91 -30.96 15.69
N ASP A 472 -15.53 -31.43 16.87
CA ASP A 472 -15.31 -30.56 18.03
C ASP A 472 -14.17 -29.57 17.77
N ARG A 473 -13.07 -30.03 17.15
CA ARG A 473 -11.97 -29.15 16.74
C ARG A 473 -12.42 -28.12 15.71
N GLN A 474 -13.17 -28.54 14.68
CA GLN A 474 -13.75 -27.63 13.70
C GLN A 474 -14.61 -26.56 14.38
N GLN A 475 -15.45 -26.93 15.34
CA GLN A 475 -16.29 -25.98 16.08
C GLN A 475 -15.47 -25.05 16.98
N ALA A 476 -14.46 -25.57 17.69
CA ALA A 476 -13.61 -24.78 18.57
C ALA A 476 -12.86 -23.69 17.79
N PHE A 477 -12.42 -23.99 16.56
CA PHE A 477 -11.80 -23.04 15.65
C PHE A 477 -12.79 -22.26 14.77
N GLY A 478 -14.10 -22.42 14.97
CA GLY A 478 -15.15 -21.64 14.32
C GLY A 478 -15.41 -21.97 12.85
N TYR A 479 -15.16 -23.20 12.39
CA TYR A 479 -15.57 -23.64 11.07
C TYR A 479 -17.10 -23.67 10.96
N SER A 480 -17.59 -23.24 9.80
CA SER A 480 -18.99 -23.31 9.43
C SER A 480 -19.21 -24.20 8.22
N ARG A 481 -20.48 -24.51 7.93
CA ARG A 481 -20.85 -25.16 6.67
C ARG A 481 -20.53 -24.31 5.44
N GLU A 482 -20.55 -22.98 5.55
CA GLU A 482 -20.15 -22.11 4.45
C GLU A 482 -18.66 -22.22 4.15
N ASP A 483 -17.80 -22.37 5.17
CA ASP A 483 -16.37 -22.58 4.98
C ASP A 483 -16.10 -23.86 4.17
N LEU A 484 -16.79 -24.95 4.51
CA LEU A 484 -16.64 -26.22 3.81
C LEU A 484 -17.14 -26.16 2.35
N GLU A 485 -18.33 -25.60 2.11
CA GLU A 485 -18.98 -25.62 0.78
C GLU A 485 -18.46 -24.54 -0.18
N PHE A 486 -18.10 -23.35 0.32
CA PHE A 486 -17.73 -22.22 -0.53
C PHE A 486 -16.22 -21.96 -0.59
N PHE A 487 -15.43 -22.46 0.37
CA PHE A 487 -13.97 -22.33 0.35
C PHE A 487 -13.27 -23.68 0.14
N LEU A 488 -13.36 -24.60 1.10
CA LEU A 488 -12.53 -25.82 1.08
C LEU A 488 -12.86 -26.72 -0.11
N LYS A 489 -14.14 -27.04 -0.34
CA LYS A 489 -14.55 -27.91 -1.45
C LYS A 489 -14.21 -27.31 -2.82
N PRO A 490 -14.50 -26.04 -3.14
CA PRO A 490 -14.10 -25.46 -4.42
C PRO A 490 -12.58 -25.37 -4.61
N MET A 491 -11.81 -25.05 -3.56
CA MET A 491 -10.35 -25.02 -3.63
C MET A 491 -9.75 -26.41 -3.86
N ALA A 492 -10.23 -27.43 -3.14
CA ALA A 492 -9.82 -28.82 -3.33
C ALA A 492 -10.23 -29.38 -4.70
N THR A 493 -11.32 -28.88 -5.29
CA THR A 493 -11.80 -29.32 -6.61
C THR A 493 -11.05 -28.62 -7.75
N SER A 494 -10.95 -27.29 -7.70
CA SER A 494 -10.49 -26.46 -8.84
C SER A 494 -9.02 -26.02 -8.75
N GLY A 495 -8.43 -26.04 -7.54
CA GLY A 495 -7.11 -25.46 -7.31
C GLY A 495 -7.07 -23.94 -7.45
N GLN A 496 -8.21 -23.26 -7.27
CA GLN A 496 -8.37 -21.80 -7.44
C GLN A 496 -9.10 -21.18 -6.26
N ASP A 497 -8.80 -19.91 -5.99
CA ASP A 497 -9.54 -19.07 -5.04
C ASP A 497 -11.00 -18.88 -5.54
N PRO A 498 -12.02 -19.22 -4.74
CA PRO A 498 -13.43 -19.18 -5.17
C PRO A 498 -13.92 -17.77 -5.53
N ILE A 499 -14.83 -17.69 -6.51
CA ILE A 499 -15.44 -16.45 -6.97
C ILE A 499 -16.88 -16.33 -6.46
N GLY A 500 -17.26 -15.13 -6.00
CA GLY A 500 -18.61 -14.76 -5.63
C GLY A 500 -19.10 -13.48 -6.30
N SER A 501 -20.17 -12.89 -5.76
CA SER A 501 -20.75 -11.63 -6.26
C SER A 501 -21.56 -10.88 -5.19
N MET A 502 -21.90 -9.62 -5.50
CA MET A 502 -22.44 -8.60 -4.58
C MET A 502 -21.43 -8.16 -3.52
N GLY A 503 -21.77 -7.11 -2.76
CA GLY A 503 -20.91 -6.57 -1.72
C GLY A 503 -21.10 -7.28 -0.38
N ARG A 504 -20.19 -6.99 0.56
CA ARG A 504 -20.31 -7.38 1.97
C ARG A 504 -21.35 -6.49 2.64
N ASP A 505 -22.40 -7.08 3.21
CA ASP A 505 -23.48 -6.37 3.91
C ASP A 505 -23.77 -6.96 5.30
N VAL A 506 -22.76 -7.65 5.85
CA VAL A 506 -22.73 -8.14 7.23
C VAL A 506 -21.91 -7.16 8.09
N PRO A 507 -22.12 -7.12 9.42
CA PRO A 507 -21.35 -6.28 10.31
C PRO A 507 -19.82 -6.48 10.20
N PRO A 508 -19.01 -5.43 10.42
CA PRO A 508 -17.59 -5.62 10.71
C PRO A 508 -17.42 -6.45 11.99
N ALA A 509 -16.27 -7.12 12.15
CA ALA A 509 -16.08 -8.11 13.21
C ALA A 509 -16.36 -7.55 14.63
N VAL A 510 -15.97 -6.30 14.86
CA VAL A 510 -16.20 -5.59 16.13
C VAL A 510 -17.69 -5.36 16.47
N LEU A 511 -18.55 -5.28 15.45
CA LEU A 511 -20.01 -5.09 15.62
C LEU A 511 -20.82 -6.39 15.51
N SER A 512 -20.17 -7.51 15.27
CA SER A 512 -20.85 -8.82 15.23
C SER A 512 -21.20 -9.29 16.63
N HIS A 513 -22.45 -9.71 16.84
CA HIS A 513 -22.85 -10.42 18.07
C HIS A 513 -22.26 -11.83 18.16
N ARG A 514 -21.91 -12.42 17.01
CA ARG A 514 -21.26 -13.74 16.94
C ARG A 514 -19.77 -13.62 17.27
N PRO A 515 -19.17 -14.63 17.94
CA PRO A 515 -17.74 -14.66 18.18
C PRO A 515 -16.97 -14.84 16.86
N LYS A 516 -16.10 -13.89 16.53
CA LYS A 516 -15.30 -13.84 15.28
C LYS A 516 -13.88 -14.31 15.49
N ALA A 517 -13.27 -14.84 14.42
CA ALA A 517 -11.84 -15.15 14.45
C ALA A 517 -11.05 -13.84 14.42
N LEU A 518 -9.86 -13.83 15.03
CA LEU A 518 -9.04 -12.60 15.08
C LEU A 518 -8.69 -12.10 13.67
N PHE A 519 -8.56 -13.01 12.70
CA PHE A 519 -8.36 -12.70 11.29
C PHE A 519 -9.39 -11.70 10.73
N ASP A 520 -10.66 -11.76 11.16
CA ASP A 520 -11.75 -10.97 10.58
C ASP A 520 -11.71 -9.48 10.95
N TYR A 521 -10.82 -9.09 11.89
CA TYR A 521 -10.59 -7.71 12.32
C TYR A 521 -9.57 -6.97 11.43
N PHE A 522 -8.87 -7.67 10.55
CA PHE A 522 -7.87 -7.09 9.66
C PHE A 522 -8.39 -6.99 8.23
N LYS A 523 -7.93 -5.94 7.52
CA LYS A 523 -8.21 -5.68 6.12
C LYS A 523 -6.92 -5.64 5.33
N GLN A 524 -6.90 -6.27 4.15
CA GLN A 524 -5.77 -6.25 3.23
C GLN A 524 -5.60 -4.84 2.67
N ASN A 525 -4.37 -4.32 2.71
CA ASN A 525 -4.00 -3.08 2.03
C ASN A 525 -3.75 -3.37 0.54
N PHE A 526 -3.81 -2.33 -0.27
CA PHE A 526 -3.60 -2.43 -1.72
C PHE A 526 -3.02 -1.13 -2.24
N ALA A 527 -2.40 -1.18 -3.41
CA ALA A 527 -1.85 -0.02 -4.06
C ALA A 527 -2.94 0.72 -4.85
N GLN A 528 -2.91 2.05 -4.79
CA GLN A 528 -3.73 2.91 -5.62
C GLN A 528 -2.99 4.22 -5.92
N VAL A 529 -2.79 4.50 -7.21
CA VAL A 529 -2.11 5.69 -7.74
C VAL A 529 -0.60 5.76 -7.47
N THR A 530 -0.18 5.76 -6.19
CA THR A 530 1.23 5.94 -5.78
C THR A 530 2.15 4.88 -6.38
N ASN A 531 1.68 3.63 -6.40
CA ASN A 531 2.32 2.53 -7.10
C ASN A 531 1.26 1.61 -7.75
N PRO A 532 1.63 0.76 -8.71
CA PRO A 532 0.72 -0.17 -9.35
C PRO A 532 0.69 -1.54 -8.64
N PRO A 533 -0.45 -2.26 -8.66
CA PRO A 533 -0.47 -3.69 -8.44
C PRO A 533 0.20 -4.46 -9.60
N ILE A 534 0.57 -5.72 -9.37
CA ILE A 534 1.16 -6.64 -10.37
C ILE A 534 0.08 -7.58 -10.91
N ASP A 535 0.23 -8.13 -12.12
CA ASP A 535 -0.63 -9.21 -12.61
C ASP A 535 -0.13 -10.61 -12.17
N PRO A 536 -0.73 -11.24 -11.13
CA PRO A 536 -0.23 -12.50 -10.58
C PRO A 536 -0.48 -13.72 -11.48
N ILE A 537 -1.09 -13.52 -12.66
CA ILE A 537 -1.39 -14.58 -13.63
C ILE A 537 -0.47 -14.44 -14.84
N ARG A 538 -0.35 -13.22 -15.38
CA ARG A 538 0.40 -12.95 -16.62
C ARG A 538 1.87 -12.63 -16.35
N GLU A 539 2.17 -12.11 -15.18
CA GLU A 539 3.52 -11.71 -14.74
C GLU A 539 4.03 -12.65 -13.63
N GLU A 540 3.49 -13.88 -13.52
CA GLU A 540 3.83 -14.87 -12.49
C GLU A 540 5.35 -15.14 -12.39
N LEU A 541 6.10 -15.02 -13.50
CA LEU A 541 7.55 -15.21 -13.56
C LEU A 541 8.36 -14.24 -12.69
N VAL A 542 7.82 -13.06 -12.37
CA VAL A 542 8.49 -12.11 -11.48
C VAL A 542 8.12 -12.32 -10.03
N MET A 543 7.20 -13.24 -9.72
CA MET A 543 6.73 -13.48 -8.36
C MET A 543 7.36 -14.74 -7.75
N SER A 544 7.45 -14.81 -6.42
CA SER A 544 7.99 -15.97 -5.73
C SER A 544 7.35 -16.20 -4.37
N LEU A 545 7.04 -17.47 -4.07
CA LEU A 545 6.62 -17.94 -2.76
C LEU A 545 7.73 -18.66 -1.98
N VAL A 546 8.97 -18.66 -2.49
CA VAL A 546 10.08 -19.29 -1.79
C VAL A 546 10.23 -18.67 -0.40
N SER A 547 10.41 -19.54 0.59
CA SER A 547 10.63 -19.16 1.98
C SER A 547 11.83 -19.92 2.54
N LEU A 548 12.57 -19.25 3.41
CA LEU A 548 13.77 -19.78 4.06
C LEU A 548 13.50 -19.81 5.56
N ILE A 549 13.50 -21.01 6.12
CA ILE A 549 13.22 -21.29 7.52
C ILE A 549 14.55 -21.43 8.28
N GLY A 550 14.68 -20.69 9.38
CA GLY A 550 15.80 -20.81 10.31
C GLY A 550 16.70 -19.57 10.39
N PRO A 551 17.93 -19.72 10.92
CA PRO A 551 18.84 -18.61 11.14
C PRO A 551 19.23 -17.88 9.86
N ARG A 552 19.26 -16.55 9.93
CA ARG A 552 19.74 -15.69 8.85
C ARG A 552 21.26 -15.45 8.99
N PRO A 553 22.05 -15.47 7.90
CA PRO A 553 23.48 -15.19 7.98
C PRO A 553 23.76 -13.70 8.25
N ASN A 554 25.00 -13.40 8.64
CA ASN A 554 25.44 -12.01 8.85
C ASN A 554 25.47 -11.24 7.51
N LEU A 555 24.71 -10.16 7.43
CA LEU A 555 24.59 -9.33 6.22
C LEU A 555 25.92 -8.71 5.78
N LEU A 556 26.83 -8.40 6.71
CA LEU A 556 28.10 -7.72 6.42
C LEU A 556 29.31 -8.68 6.36
N ASP A 557 29.08 -9.98 6.20
CA ASP A 557 30.13 -10.97 5.95
C ASP A 557 30.16 -11.39 4.47
N LEU A 558 31.09 -10.82 3.72
CA LEU A 558 31.25 -11.06 2.28
C LEU A 558 32.14 -12.26 1.96
N THR A 559 32.79 -12.89 2.95
CA THR A 559 33.94 -13.77 2.70
C THR A 559 33.75 -15.20 3.17
N SER A 560 33.02 -15.44 4.26
CA SER A 560 33.02 -16.75 4.90
C SER A 560 32.04 -17.75 4.28
N GLY A 561 31.04 -17.29 3.53
CA GLY A 561 29.91 -18.09 3.06
C GLY A 561 28.86 -18.38 4.13
N GLY A 562 29.17 -18.11 5.41
CA GLY A 562 28.37 -18.50 6.56
C GLY A 562 28.49 -19.99 6.90
N LYS A 563 28.23 -20.34 8.17
CA LYS A 563 28.22 -21.74 8.65
C LYS A 563 26.82 -22.25 8.99
N ASN A 564 25.83 -21.38 8.99
CA ASN A 564 24.46 -21.72 9.38
C ASN A 564 23.76 -22.41 8.21
N LYS A 565 23.16 -23.58 8.47
CA LYS A 565 22.30 -24.25 7.50
C LYS A 565 20.98 -23.47 7.35
N ARG A 566 20.38 -23.51 6.17
CA ARG A 566 19.11 -22.85 5.78
C ARG A 566 18.15 -23.89 5.22
N LEU A 567 16.90 -23.88 5.69
CA LEU A 567 15.88 -24.82 5.22
C LEU A 567 14.98 -24.12 4.22
N GLU A 568 15.11 -24.47 2.95
CA GLU A 568 14.28 -23.91 1.90
C GLU A 568 12.97 -24.70 1.74
N VAL A 569 11.88 -23.95 1.58
CA VAL A 569 10.62 -24.45 1.06
C VAL A 569 10.24 -23.69 -0.20
N ARG A 570 9.79 -24.40 -1.24
CA ARG A 570 9.34 -23.79 -2.51
C ARG A 570 8.13 -22.87 -2.34
N GLN A 571 7.34 -23.10 -1.30
CA GLN A 571 6.16 -22.34 -0.93
C GLN A 571 5.94 -22.43 0.59
N PRO A 572 5.31 -21.45 1.23
CA PRO A 572 5.16 -21.44 2.68
C PRO A 572 4.09 -22.41 3.19
N ILE A 573 3.19 -22.89 2.33
CA ILE A 573 2.10 -23.78 2.73
C ILE A 573 2.54 -25.23 2.68
N LEU A 574 2.58 -25.85 3.86
CA LEU A 574 3.11 -27.19 4.07
C LEU A 574 2.01 -28.24 4.07
N SER A 575 2.30 -29.38 3.45
CA SER A 575 1.54 -30.61 3.74
C SER A 575 1.83 -31.08 5.17
N SER A 576 0.95 -31.92 5.74
CA SER A 576 1.21 -32.51 7.06
C SER A 576 2.43 -33.43 7.07
N VAL A 577 2.82 -33.97 5.90
CA VAL A 577 4.05 -34.77 5.76
C VAL A 577 5.27 -33.85 5.80
N ASP A 578 5.23 -32.71 5.11
CA ASP A 578 6.33 -31.74 5.13
C ASP A 578 6.56 -31.16 6.52
N LEU A 579 5.50 -30.93 7.30
CA LEU A 579 5.65 -30.53 8.70
C LEU A 579 6.39 -31.58 9.53
N GLU A 580 6.10 -32.88 9.35
CA GLU A 580 6.80 -33.94 10.08
C GLU A 580 8.27 -34.06 9.67
N LYS A 581 8.61 -33.78 8.41
CA LYS A 581 10.01 -33.63 7.97
C LYS A 581 10.71 -32.50 8.75
N ILE A 582 10.07 -31.34 8.90
CA ILE A 582 10.62 -30.21 9.69
C ILE A 582 10.75 -30.60 11.18
N ARG A 583 9.76 -31.31 11.73
CA ARG A 583 9.77 -31.70 13.15
C ARG A 583 10.93 -32.65 13.48
N ARG A 584 11.36 -33.45 12.51
CA ARG A 584 12.46 -34.43 12.63
C ARG A 584 13.71 -34.04 11.87
N ILE A 585 13.82 -32.79 11.44
CA ILE A 585 14.95 -32.33 10.64
C ILE A 585 16.29 -32.49 11.40
N GLU A 586 16.25 -32.57 12.73
CA GLU A 586 17.40 -32.92 13.59
C GLU A 586 18.03 -34.28 13.23
N ASP A 587 17.23 -35.23 12.76
CA ASP A 587 17.66 -36.61 12.45
C ASP A 587 18.26 -36.75 11.04
N TYR A 588 18.07 -35.74 10.17
CA TYR A 588 18.57 -35.76 8.81
C TYR A 588 20.10 -35.58 8.78
N GLU A 589 20.80 -36.43 8.03
CA GLU A 589 22.26 -36.32 7.87
C GLU A 589 22.64 -34.91 7.39
N GLU A 590 23.69 -34.33 7.97
CA GLU A 590 24.16 -32.95 7.70
C GLU A 590 23.31 -31.79 8.26
N SER A 591 22.21 -32.08 8.96
CA SER A 591 21.39 -31.05 9.59
C SER A 591 22.04 -30.46 10.85
N THR A 592 21.97 -29.14 10.98
CA THR A 592 22.29 -28.39 12.23
C THR A 592 21.04 -27.75 12.84
N PHE A 593 19.88 -28.06 12.28
CA PHE A 593 18.62 -27.55 12.77
C PHE A 593 18.23 -28.23 14.06
N ARG A 594 17.61 -27.44 14.94
CA ARG A 594 16.98 -27.91 16.16
C ARG A 594 15.58 -27.37 16.24
N THR A 595 14.61 -28.27 16.30
CA THR A 595 13.20 -27.95 16.21
C THR A 595 12.50 -28.20 17.53
N TYR A 596 11.68 -27.25 17.98
CA TYR A 596 10.82 -27.44 19.14
C TYR A 596 9.37 -27.08 18.84
N THR A 597 8.43 -27.91 19.28
CA THR A 597 6.99 -27.62 19.17
C THR A 597 6.46 -26.95 20.44
N LEU A 598 6.08 -25.68 20.31
CA LEU A 598 5.41 -24.90 21.33
C LEU A 598 3.89 -25.08 21.21
N ALA A 599 3.28 -25.66 22.23
CA ALA A 599 1.83 -25.78 22.30
C ALA A 599 1.19 -24.39 22.54
N LEU A 600 0.24 -24.01 21.69
CA LEU A 600 -0.53 -22.77 21.73
C LEU A 600 -1.82 -22.94 22.53
N VAL A 601 -1.78 -23.66 23.66
CA VAL A 601 -2.98 -23.94 24.45
C VAL A 601 -2.76 -23.62 25.92
N TYR A 602 -3.86 -23.37 26.63
CA TYR A 602 -3.87 -23.18 28.08
C TYR A 602 -5.12 -23.79 28.72
N PRO A 603 -5.10 -24.11 30.03
CA PRO A 603 -6.21 -24.82 30.65
C PRO A 603 -7.53 -24.05 30.61
N VAL A 604 -8.63 -24.71 30.22
CA VAL A 604 -9.99 -24.13 30.13
C VAL A 604 -10.43 -23.49 31.45
N ARG A 605 -10.02 -24.07 32.59
CA ARG A 605 -10.30 -23.54 33.94
C ARG A 605 -9.78 -22.11 34.18
N GLU A 606 -8.79 -21.65 33.41
CA GLU A 606 -8.27 -20.27 33.51
C GLU A 606 -9.15 -19.25 32.76
N GLY A 607 -10.07 -19.72 31.89
CA GLY A 607 -11.03 -18.87 31.17
C GLY A 607 -10.38 -17.80 30.28
N ALA A 608 -11.14 -16.74 29.95
CA ALA A 608 -10.63 -15.66 29.10
C ALA A 608 -9.47 -14.90 29.78
N VAL A 609 -9.55 -14.70 31.10
CA VAL A 609 -8.56 -13.99 31.92
C VAL A 609 -7.17 -14.66 31.87
N GLY A 610 -7.12 -15.99 31.67
CA GLY A 610 -5.87 -16.76 31.57
C GLY A 610 -5.01 -16.46 30.34
N MET A 611 -5.60 -15.93 29.27
CA MET A 611 -4.91 -15.81 27.97
C MET A 611 -3.68 -14.89 28.03
N ALA A 612 -3.75 -13.78 28.76
CA ALA A 612 -2.63 -12.84 28.90
C ALA A 612 -1.38 -13.53 29.47
N ALA A 613 -1.54 -14.22 30.60
CA ALA A 613 -0.46 -14.95 31.25
C ALA A 613 0.03 -16.13 30.38
N ALA A 614 -0.86 -16.76 29.60
CA ALA A 614 -0.48 -17.83 28.69
C ALA A 614 0.43 -17.32 27.55
N ILE A 615 0.13 -16.16 26.97
CA ILE A 615 0.96 -15.52 25.93
C ILE A 615 2.32 -15.11 26.49
N GLU A 616 2.37 -14.55 27.71
CA GLU A 616 3.63 -14.18 28.36
C GLU A 616 4.51 -15.41 28.62
N ARG A 617 3.93 -16.50 29.14
CA ARG A 617 4.64 -17.78 29.29
C ARG A 617 5.13 -18.33 27.95
N LEU A 618 4.34 -18.20 26.88
CA LEU A 618 4.72 -18.63 25.53
C LEU A 618 5.94 -17.85 25.02
N CYS A 619 5.91 -16.51 25.12
CA CYS A 619 6.98 -15.63 24.67
C CYS A 619 8.29 -15.89 25.44
N GLU A 620 8.20 -15.98 26.78
CA GLU A 620 9.36 -16.27 27.63
C GLU A 620 9.93 -17.67 27.36
N LYS A 621 9.06 -18.66 27.14
CA LYS A 621 9.51 -20.02 26.76
C LYS A 621 10.18 -20.02 25.39
N ALA A 622 9.65 -19.27 24.41
CA ALA A 622 10.26 -19.13 23.09
C ALA A 622 11.67 -18.53 23.20
N LYS A 623 11.84 -17.44 23.95
CA LYS A 623 13.16 -16.84 24.24
C LYS A 623 14.14 -17.86 24.80
N ARG A 624 13.80 -18.55 25.91
CA ARG A 624 14.69 -19.55 26.54
C ARG A 624 15.05 -20.71 25.63
N LEU A 625 14.14 -21.13 24.75
CA LEU A 625 14.43 -22.20 23.80
C LEU A 625 15.46 -21.77 22.76
N VAL A 626 15.37 -20.52 22.29
CA VAL A 626 16.32 -19.98 21.31
C VAL A 626 17.67 -19.69 21.98
N GLU A 627 17.66 -18.89 23.04
CA GLU A 627 18.86 -18.38 23.71
C GLU A 627 19.60 -19.46 24.51
N ASP A 628 18.91 -20.15 25.44
CA ASP A 628 19.58 -21.08 26.37
C ASP A 628 19.77 -22.49 25.79
N ARG A 629 18.88 -22.89 24.87
CA ARG A 629 18.77 -24.27 24.39
C ARG A 629 19.17 -24.43 22.94
N GLY A 630 19.40 -23.34 22.20
CA GLY A 630 19.87 -23.35 20.81
C GLY A 630 18.87 -23.94 19.81
N PHE A 631 17.56 -23.86 20.08
CA PHE A 631 16.54 -24.20 19.08
C PHE A 631 16.44 -23.08 18.04
N ASN A 632 16.55 -23.44 16.77
CA ASN A 632 16.58 -22.50 15.65
C ASN A 632 15.39 -22.67 14.69
N ILE A 633 14.47 -23.60 14.99
CA ILE A 633 13.12 -23.66 14.41
C ILE A 633 12.11 -23.85 15.54
N LEU A 634 11.12 -22.97 15.62
CA LEU A 634 9.99 -23.10 16.54
C LEU A 634 8.71 -23.40 15.75
N ILE A 635 8.08 -24.54 16.06
CA ILE A 635 6.75 -24.89 15.56
C ILE A 635 5.72 -24.41 16.59
N LEU A 636 4.96 -23.38 16.25
CA LEU A 636 3.84 -22.88 17.03
C LEU A 636 2.61 -23.73 16.68
N SER A 637 2.14 -24.59 17.60
CA SER A 637 1.11 -25.59 17.31
C SER A 637 -0.11 -25.49 18.24
N ASP A 638 -1.31 -25.32 17.66
CA ASP A 638 -2.59 -25.37 18.39
C ASP A 638 -3.25 -26.76 18.39
N ARG A 639 -2.60 -27.79 17.84
CA ARG A 639 -3.14 -29.16 17.70
C ARG A 639 -3.55 -29.81 19.02
N ALA A 640 -2.97 -29.37 20.13
CA ALA A 640 -3.25 -29.86 21.48
C ALA A 640 -4.60 -29.37 22.06
N VAL A 641 -5.45 -28.70 21.28
CA VAL A 641 -6.80 -28.31 21.70
C VAL A 641 -7.67 -29.55 21.95
N ASP A 642 -8.35 -29.55 23.10
CA ASP A 642 -9.30 -30.56 23.54
C ASP A 642 -10.27 -29.97 24.59
N SER A 643 -11.09 -30.79 25.25
CA SER A 643 -12.04 -30.31 26.26
C SER A 643 -11.42 -29.66 27.50
N ASP A 644 -10.13 -29.91 27.77
CA ASP A 644 -9.40 -29.39 28.95
C ASP A 644 -8.50 -28.20 28.61
N TYR A 645 -8.15 -28.03 27.32
CA TYR A 645 -7.23 -27.01 26.84
C TYR A 645 -7.81 -26.18 25.69
N VAL A 646 -7.95 -24.87 25.92
CA VAL A 646 -8.36 -23.89 24.90
C VAL A 646 -7.15 -23.33 24.16
N ALA A 647 -7.29 -23.11 22.86
CA ALA A 647 -6.23 -22.55 22.02
C ALA A 647 -6.08 -21.03 22.21
N ILE A 648 -4.85 -20.55 22.18
CA ILE A 648 -4.52 -19.14 21.90
C ILE A 648 -4.72 -18.96 20.38
N PRO A 649 -5.42 -17.90 19.93
CA PRO A 649 -5.57 -17.63 18.49
C PRO A 649 -4.21 -17.64 17.78
N SER A 650 -4.13 -18.39 16.69
CA SER A 650 -2.87 -18.66 15.98
C SER A 650 -2.16 -17.36 15.57
N LEU A 651 -2.91 -16.41 15.01
CA LEU A 651 -2.43 -15.09 14.62
C LEU A 651 -1.86 -14.28 15.81
N LEU A 652 -2.52 -14.33 16.97
CA LEU A 652 -2.08 -13.64 18.17
C LEU A 652 -0.79 -14.25 18.72
N ALA A 653 -0.71 -15.57 18.77
CA ALA A 653 0.51 -16.27 19.19
C ALA A 653 1.69 -15.97 18.27
N THR A 654 1.48 -16.02 16.95
CA THR A 654 2.52 -15.70 15.95
C THR A 654 3.00 -14.27 16.08
N GLY A 655 2.10 -13.28 16.10
CA GLY A 655 2.45 -11.87 16.27
C GLY A 655 3.17 -11.60 17.58
N ALA A 656 2.66 -12.15 18.70
CA ALA A 656 3.27 -11.99 20.01
C ALA A 656 4.72 -12.51 20.05
N VAL A 657 4.94 -13.75 19.60
CA VAL A 657 6.27 -14.38 19.59
C VAL A 657 7.20 -13.66 18.62
N HIS A 658 6.74 -13.33 17.41
CA HIS A 658 7.52 -12.62 16.41
C HIS A 658 8.04 -11.27 16.92
N HIS A 659 7.15 -10.42 17.43
CA HIS A 659 7.51 -9.10 17.94
C HIS A 659 8.33 -9.16 19.23
N TYR A 660 8.06 -10.15 20.10
CA TYR A 660 8.85 -10.36 21.29
C TYR A 660 10.30 -10.74 20.93
N LEU A 661 10.50 -11.69 20.02
CA LEU A 661 11.84 -12.09 19.59
C LEU A 661 12.58 -10.97 18.84
N ILE A 662 11.89 -10.06 18.14
CA ILE A 662 12.53 -8.86 17.57
C ILE A 662 13.08 -7.96 18.68
N ARG A 663 12.26 -7.66 19.70
CA ARG A 663 12.66 -6.80 20.83
C ARG A 663 13.82 -7.38 21.64
N GLU A 664 13.85 -8.71 21.78
CA GLU A 664 14.93 -9.43 22.45
C GLU A 664 16.18 -9.64 21.56
N GLY A 665 16.13 -9.23 20.28
CA GLY A 665 17.26 -9.39 19.35
C GLY A 665 17.51 -10.83 18.87
N LEU A 666 16.52 -11.72 18.97
CA LEU A 666 16.64 -13.15 18.67
C LEU A 666 15.92 -13.57 17.38
N ARG A 667 15.11 -12.71 16.75
CA ARG A 667 14.25 -13.11 15.61
C ARG A 667 15.05 -13.62 14.40
N THR A 668 16.28 -13.16 14.19
CA THR A 668 17.14 -13.63 13.09
C THR A 668 17.80 -14.98 13.35
N ASP A 669 17.75 -15.51 14.57
CA ASP A 669 18.35 -16.80 14.95
C ASP A 669 17.38 -17.98 14.86
N VAL A 670 16.12 -17.71 14.55
CA VAL A 670 15.06 -18.71 14.64
C VAL A 670 14.03 -18.56 13.54
N GLY A 671 13.66 -19.69 12.94
CA GLY A 671 12.53 -19.76 12.03
C GLY A 671 11.22 -20.08 12.73
N LEU A 672 10.12 -19.48 12.26
CA LEU A 672 8.78 -19.67 12.84
C LEU A 672 7.88 -20.45 11.88
N VAL A 673 7.47 -21.65 12.28
CA VAL A 673 6.52 -22.50 11.55
C VAL A 673 5.22 -22.56 12.34
N VAL A 674 4.07 -22.39 11.69
CA VAL A 674 2.75 -22.40 12.35
C VAL A 674 1.99 -23.67 11.95
N GLU A 675 1.70 -24.53 12.92
CA GLU A 675 0.78 -25.66 12.77
C GLU A 675 -0.57 -25.26 13.37
N THR A 676 -1.57 -25.00 12.53
CA THR A 676 -2.84 -24.44 13.01
C THR A 676 -4.07 -25.13 12.47
N GLY A 677 -5.07 -25.29 13.34
CA GLY A 677 -6.42 -25.65 12.97
C GLY A 677 -7.27 -24.47 12.52
N GLU A 678 -6.88 -23.23 12.86
CA GLU A 678 -7.67 -22.02 12.63
C GLU A 678 -7.65 -21.56 11.16
N ALA A 679 -6.47 -21.51 10.53
CA ALA A 679 -6.30 -20.95 9.18
C ALA A 679 -6.88 -21.85 8.08
N ARG A 680 -7.77 -21.27 7.25
CA ARG A 680 -8.51 -22.01 6.22
C ARG A 680 -8.87 -21.20 4.97
N ARG A 681 -8.81 -19.87 5.04
CA ARG A 681 -9.04 -18.94 3.91
C ARG A 681 -7.71 -18.30 3.53
N VAL A 682 -7.55 -17.91 2.26
CA VAL A 682 -6.33 -17.24 1.76
C VAL A 682 -5.89 -16.09 2.67
N HIS A 683 -6.83 -15.28 3.14
CA HIS A 683 -6.58 -14.16 4.03
C HIS A 683 -5.88 -14.56 5.34
N ASP A 684 -6.26 -15.69 5.93
CA ASP A 684 -5.71 -16.17 7.20
C ASP A 684 -4.21 -16.48 7.05
N PHE A 685 -3.82 -17.12 5.95
CA PHE A 685 -2.42 -17.43 5.62
C PHE A 685 -1.60 -16.16 5.34
N CYS A 686 -2.18 -15.19 4.63
CA CYS A 686 -1.51 -13.91 4.38
C CYS A 686 -1.27 -13.14 5.69
N LEU A 687 -2.18 -13.20 6.66
CA LEU A 687 -1.97 -12.57 7.97
C LEU A 687 -0.86 -13.26 8.76
N LEU A 688 -0.89 -14.59 8.86
CA LEU A 688 0.20 -15.34 9.53
C LEU A 688 1.57 -15.02 8.92
N ALA A 689 1.66 -14.97 7.59
CA ALA A 689 2.88 -14.54 6.88
C ALA A 689 3.26 -13.09 7.21
N GLY A 690 2.31 -12.16 7.13
CA GLY A 690 2.53 -10.74 7.41
C GLY A 690 3.03 -10.44 8.82
N TYR A 691 2.77 -11.34 9.78
CA TYR A 691 3.25 -11.26 11.16
C TYR A 691 4.34 -12.29 11.51
N GLY A 692 5.04 -12.81 10.50
CA GLY A 692 6.36 -13.44 10.67
C GLY A 692 6.41 -14.96 10.60
N ALA A 693 5.33 -15.65 10.19
CA ALA A 693 5.38 -17.08 9.89
C ALA A 693 6.17 -17.33 8.59
N GLU A 694 7.20 -18.17 8.63
CA GLU A 694 7.98 -18.55 7.44
C GLU A 694 7.36 -19.74 6.71
N ALA A 695 6.64 -20.60 7.44
CA ALA A 695 5.83 -21.67 6.85
C ALA A 695 4.60 -21.98 7.72
N ILE A 696 3.55 -22.52 7.09
CA ILE A 696 2.24 -22.74 7.70
C ILE A 696 1.70 -24.10 7.27
N ASN A 697 1.36 -24.94 8.25
CA ASN A 697 0.63 -26.19 8.05
C ASN A 697 -0.82 -26.06 8.54
N PRO A 698 -1.82 -26.02 7.64
CA PRO A 698 -3.23 -25.92 8.02
C PRO A 698 -3.84 -27.30 8.24
N TYR A 699 -3.40 -28.03 9.28
CA TYR A 699 -3.73 -29.43 9.44
C TYR A 699 -5.24 -29.69 9.45
N LEU A 700 -6.03 -28.86 10.14
CA LEU A 700 -7.47 -29.11 10.27
C LEU A 700 -8.23 -28.87 8.97
N ALA A 701 -7.76 -27.96 8.11
CA ALA A 701 -8.33 -27.77 6.78
C ALA A 701 -8.06 -28.99 5.89
N LEU A 702 -6.85 -29.56 5.96
CA LEU A 702 -6.48 -30.78 5.24
C LEU A 702 -7.29 -31.99 5.74
N ASP A 703 -7.46 -32.12 7.06
CA ASP A 703 -8.27 -33.17 7.68
C ASP A 703 -9.76 -33.03 7.28
N SER A 704 -10.26 -31.80 7.20
CA SER A 704 -11.63 -31.49 6.76
C SER A 704 -11.85 -31.87 5.30
N ILE A 705 -10.87 -31.62 4.42
CA ILE A 705 -10.92 -32.04 3.01
C ILE A 705 -10.94 -33.56 2.91
N ALA A 706 -10.14 -34.26 3.72
CA ALA A 706 -10.14 -35.73 3.75
C ALA A 706 -11.53 -36.30 4.08
N LYS A 707 -12.26 -35.64 5.00
CA LYS A 707 -13.64 -36.00 5.35
C LYS A 707 -14.65 -35.68 4.24
N LEU A 708 -14.45 -34.60 3.48
CA LEU A 708 -15.33 -34.18 2.39
C LEU A 708 -15.15 -35.02 1.11
N LEU A 709 -13.95 -35.54 0.87
CA LEU A 709 -13.55 -36.20 -0.37
C LEU A 709 -14.51 -37.30 -0.83
N PRO A 710 -15.03 -38.22 0.03
CA PRO A 710 -15.96 -39.27 -0.41
C PRO A 710 -17.27 -38.74 -0.99
N GLY A 711 -17.67 -37.50 -0.67
CA GLY A 711 -18.90 -36.85 -1.14
C GLY A 711 -18.71 -35.87 -2.30
N MET A 712 -17.50 -35.76 -2.87
CA MET A 712 -17.24 -34.88 -4.01
C MET A 712 -17.66 -35.54 -5.33
N ASP A 713 -18.23 -34.75 -6.25
CA ASP A 713 -18.67 -35.24 -7.57
C ASP A 713 -17.48 -35.73 -8.43
N GLN A 714 -16.30 -35.13 -8.22
CA GLN A 714 -15.08 -35.49 -8.93
C GLN A 714 -14.31 -36.58 -8.15
N LYS A 715 -13.99 -37.69 -8.80
CA LYS A 715 -13.17 -38.76 -8.23
C LYS A 715 -11.68 -38.39 -8.34
N ILE A 716 -11.12 -37.83 -7.28
CA ILE A 716 -9.68 -37.52 -7.13
C ILE A 716 -9.11 -38.21 -5.89
N SER A 717 -7.78 -38.42 -5.85
CA SER A 717 -7.10 -38.96 -4.66
C SER A 717 -7.03 -37.90 -3.56
N LEU A 718 -6.76 -38.35 -2.32
CA LEU A 718 -6.56 -37.43 -1.18
C LEU A 718 -5.37 -36.50 -1.41
N GLU A 719 -4.27 -37.05 -1.91
CA GLU A 719 -3.06 -36.29 -2.24
C GLU A 719 -3.34 -35.21 -3.30
N GLU A 720 -4.09 -35.53 -4.35
CA GLU A 720 -4.49 -34.57 -5.37
C GLU A 720 -5.40 -33.48 -4.79
N ALA A 721 -6.34 -33.83 -3.91
CA ALA A 721 -7.23 -32.86 -3.26
C ALA A 721 -6.45 -31.89 -2.35
N HIS A 722 -5.50 -32.40 -1.56
CA HIS A 722 -4.60 -31.59 -0.73
C HIS A 722 -3.70 -30.70 -1.58
N SER A 723 -3.08 -31.25 -2.63
CA SER A 723 -2.25 -30.50 -3.57
C SER A 723 -3.02 -29.36 -4.25
N ARG A 724 -4.26 -29.61 -4.69
CA ARG A 724 -5.14 -28.57 -5.24
C ARG A 724 -5.47 -27.48 -4.23
N TYR A 725 -5.81 -27.85 -2.99
CA TYR A 725 -6.07 -26.87 -1.94
C TYR A 725 -4.85 -25.99 -1.67
N ILE A 726 -3.67 -26.61 -1.50
CA ILE A 726 -2.41 -25.90 -1.29
C ILE A 726 -2.09 -24.97 -2.47
N LYS A 727 -2.31 -25.43 -3.71
CA LYS A 727 -2.17 -24.62 -4.92
C LYS A 727 -3.15 -23.44 -4.95
N ALA A 728 -4.40 -23.65 -4.53
CA ALA A 728 -5.41 -22.60 -4.47
C ALA A 728 -5.01 -21.50 -3.48
N ILE A 729 -4.52 -21.89 -2.29
CA ILE A 729 -4.02 -20.95 -1.28
C ILE A 729 -2.80 -20.21 -1.82
N SER A 730 -1.83 -20.91 -2.41
CA SER A 730 -0.60 -20.32 -2.96
C SER A 730 -0.89 -19.29 -4.05
N LYS A 731 -1.78 -19.62 -5.00
CA LYS A 731 -2.25 -18.64 -6.01
C LYS A 731 -3.03 -17.48 -5.41
N GLY A 732 -3.80 -17.74 -4.36
CA GLY A 732 -4.47 -16.72 -3.58
C GLY A 732 -3.48 -15.76 -2.90
N MET A 733 -2.41 -16.28 -2.31
CA MET A 733 -1.37 -15.48 -1.66
C MET A 733 -0.64 -14.59 -2.65
N LEU A 734 -0.23 -15.12 -3.80
CA LEU A 734 0.34 -14.32 -4.90
C LEU A 734 -0.60 -13.17 -5.29
N LYS A 735 -1.90 -13.46 -5.41
CA LYS A 735 -2.90 -12.42 -5.70
C LYS A 735 -2.95 -11.36 -4.60
N VAL A 736 -2.96 -11.72 -3.33
CA VAL A 736 -2.99 -10.75 -2.22
C VAL A 736 -1.72 -9.90 -2.19
N MET A 737 -0.54 -10.50 -2.35
CA MET A 737 0.74 -9.78 -2.42
C MET A 737 0.76 -8.79 -3.59
N SER A 738 0.27 -9.24 -4.76
CA SER A 738 0.23 -8.42 -5.98
C SER A 738 -0.67 -7.19 -5.86
N LYS A 739 -1.64 -7.17 -4.93
CA LYS A 739 -2.51 -6.00 -4.70
C LYS A 739 -1.73 -4.76 -4.31
N MET A 740 -0.63 -4.93 -3.57
CA MET A 740 0.29 -3.86 -3.17
C MET A 740 1.48 -3.74 -4.15
N GLY A 741 1.54 -4.59 -5.18
CA GLY A 741 2.68 -4.68 -6.10
C GLY A 741 3.89 -5.42 -5.52
N ILE A 742 3.69 -6.28 -4.51
CA ILE A 742 4.78 -7.05 -3.88
C ILE A 742 4.95 -8.38 -4.62
N SER A 743 6.18 -8.67 -5.01
CA SER A 743 6.52 -9.82 -5.85
C SER A 743 6.98 -11.04 -5.04
N THR A 744 7.60 -10.86 -3.87
CA THR A 744 8.24 -11.96 -3.14
C THR A 744 7.66 -12.18 -1.74
N TYR A 745 7.53 -13.45 -1.35
CA TYR A 745 7.11 -13.83 -0.01
C TYR A 745 8.09 -13.35 1.06
N GLN A 746 9.38 -13.32 0.74
CA GLN A 746 10.43 -12.88 1.65
C GLN A 746 10.24 -11.43 2.09
N SER A 747 9.91 -10.53 1.17
CA SER A 747 9.61 -9.13 1.49
C SER A 747 8.22 -8.96 2.12
N TYR A 748 7.27 -9.84 1.83
CA TYR A 748 5.93 -9.81 2.42
C TYR A 748 5.88 -10.33 3.87
N CYS A 749 6.71 -11.32 4.19
CA CYS A 749 6.80 -11.93 5.51
C CYS A 749 7.31 -10.91 6.54
N GLY A 750 6.51 -10.60 7.56
CA GLY A 750 6.81 -9.56 8.56
C GLY A 750 6.54 -8.12 8.12
N ALA A 751 6.01 -7.89 6.90
CA ALA A 751 5.71 -6.54 6.38
C ALA A 751 4.34 -5.99 6.79
N GLN A 752 3.48 -6.82 7.39
CA GLN A 752 2.20 -6.45 8.01
C GLN A 752 1.21 -5.70 7.09
N ILE A 753 1.11 -6.02 5.79
CA ILE A 753 0.33 -5.30 4.74
C ILE A 753 -1.20 -5.34 4.96
N PHE A 754 -1.64 -4.80 6.10
CA PHE A 754 -2.98 -4.84 6.63
C PHE A 754 -3.26 -3.59 7.49
N ASN A 755 -4.55 -3.29 7.62
CA ASN A 755 -5.11 -2.34 8.58
C ASN A 755 -6.04 -3.08 9.53
N ALA A 756 -6.09 -2.65 10.79
CA ALA A 756 -7.04 -3.16 11.77
C ALA A 756 -8.29 -2.27 11.83
N VAL A 757 -9.45 -2.89 12.04
CA VAL A 757 -10.73 -2.19 12.23
C VAL A 757 -11.38 -2.66 13.52
N GLY A 758 -11.47 -1.76 14.51
CA GLY A 758 -12.10 -2.02 15.80
C GLY A 758 -11.21 -2.78 16.79
N LEU A 759 -9.88 -2.74 16.61
CA LEU A 759 -8.90 -3.19 17.61
C LEU A 759 -8.32 -1.97 18.33
N SER A 760 -8.12 -2.08 19.65
CA SER A 760 -7.51 -0.99 20.41
C SER A 760 -6.05 -0.78 20.04
N SER A 761 -5.60 0.48 20.01
CA SER A 761 -4.20 0.83 19.74
C SER A 761 -3.25 0.12 20.70
N SER A 762 -3.59 0.03 21.99
CA SER A 762 -2.79 -0.67 23.01
C SER A 762 -2.59 -2.17 22.72
N PHE A 763 -3.60 -2.84 22.16
CA PHE A 763 -3.51 -4.24 21.76
C PHE A 763 -2.63 -4.41 20.52
N VAL A 764 -2.83 -3.53 19.53
CA VAL A 764 -2.04 -3.51 18.30
C VAL A 764 -0.56 -3.22 18.59
N GLU A 765 -0.24 -2.21 19.40
CA GLU A 765 1.14 -1.86 19.78
C GLU A 765 1.87 -3.03 20.47
N LYS A 766 1.16 -3.82 21.29
CA LYS A 766 1.78 -4.94 22.01
C LYS A 766 2.05 -6.15 21.12
N TYR A 767 1.10 -6.53 20.28
CA TYR A 767 1.09 -7.82 19.57
C TYR A 767 1.27 -7.73 18.05
N PHE A 768 1.05 -6.56 17.45
CA PHE A 768 1.03 -6.32 16.00
C PHE A 768 1.66 -4.94 15.66
N ALA A 769 2.72 -4.57 16.40
CA ALA A 769 3.31 -3.24 16.40
C ALA A 769 3.62 -2.74 14.99
N GLY A 770 3.15 -1.54 14.64
CA GLY A 770 3.30 -0.96 13.29
C GLY A 770 2.09 -1.14 12.36
N THR A 771 1.05 -1.85 12.80
CA THR A 771 -0.24 -1.92 12.09
C THR A 771 -1.09 -0.68 12.40
N ALA A 772 -1.73 -0.10 11.40
CA ALA A 772 -2.62 1.05 11.60
C ALA A 772 -4.02 0.61 12.07
N THR A 773 -4.62 1.37 12.97
CA THR A 773 -6.02 1.23 13.40
C THR A 773 -6.66 2.62 13.47
N ALA A 774 -7.78 2.80 12.77
CA ALA A 774 -8.48 4.09 12.68
C ALA A 774 -9.68 4.20 13.63
N VAL A 775 -10.20 3.06 14.07
CA VAL A 775 -11.33 2.96 15.00
C VAL A 775 -10.86 2.10 16.17
N GLU A 776 -10.76 2.72 17.35
CA GLU A 776 -10.46 2.01 18.60
C GLU A 776 -11.53 0.97 18.88
N GLY A 777 -11.24 -0.01 19.74
CA GLY A 777 -12.23 -1.02 20.09
C GLY A 777 -11.69 -2.12 20.97
N VAL A 778 -11.84 -3.36 20.51
CA VAL A 778 -11.58 -4.53 21.34
C VAL A 778 -10.09 -4.74 21.60
N GLY A 779 -9.78 -5.09 22.85
CA GLY A 779 -8.46 -5.55 23.28
C GLY A 779 -8.41 -7.05 23.56
N LEU A 780 -7.35 -7.49 24.22
CA LEU A 780 -7.08 -8.91 24.50
C LEU A 780 -8.22 -9.62 25.23
N GLU A 781 -8.86 -8.97 26.19
CA GLU A 781 -9.94 -9.56 27.01
C GLU A 781 -11.12 -10.04 26.15
N HIS A 782 -11.52 -9.22 25.17
CA HIS A 782 -12.63 -9.53 24.27
C HIS A 782 -12.25 -10.64 23.28
N ILE A 783 -11.02 -10.60 22.73
CA ILE A 783 -10.51 -11.66 21.84
C ILE A 783 -10.42 -13.00 22.58
N ALA A 784 -10.01 -12.98 23.84
CA ALA A 784 -9.98 -14.16 24.70
C ALA A 784 -11.39 -14.69 24.97
N GLU A 785 -12.34 -13.80 25.25
CA GLU A 785 -13.74 -14.16 25.47
C GLU A 785 -14.39 -14.76 24.20
N GLU A 786 -14.16 -14.19 23.01
CA GLU A 786 -14.63 -14.79 21.74
C GLU A 786 -14.10 -16.21 21.55
N THR A 787 -12.83 -16.42 21.88
CA THR A 787 -12.16 -17.72 21.77
C THR A 787 -12.73 -18.74 22.74
N VAL A 788 -12.90 -18.36 24.01
CA VAL A 788 -13.50 -19.23 25.03
C VAL A 788 -14.95 -19.56 24.72
N ARG A 789 -15.74 -18.62 24.20
CA ARG A 789 -17.13 -18.88 23.79
C ARG A 789 -17.24 -19.92 22.68
N ARG A 790 -16.38 -19.84 21.65
CA ARG A 790 -16.34 -20.86 20.59
C ARG A 790 -15.94 -22.22 21.15
N HIS A 791 -14.95 -22.24 22.02
CA HIS A 791 -14.49 -23.47 22.65
C HIS A 791 -15.58 -24.12 23.52
N GLN A 792 -16.27 -23.35 24.36
CA GLN A 792 -17.39 -23.84 25.17
C GLN A 792 -18.55 -24.35 24.32
N ALA A 793 -18.84 -23.70 23.19
CA ALA A 793 -19.87 -24.18 22.26
C ALA A 793 -19.49 -25.51 21.61
N ALA A 794 -18.20 -25.72 21.31
CA ALA A 794 -17.68 -26.94 20.70
C ALA A 794 -17.73 -28.17 21.62
N TYR A 795 -17.51 -27.98 22.92
CA TYR A 795 -17.53 -29.04 23.93
C TYR A 795 -18.77 -28.99 24.82
N GLY A 796 -19.81 -28.27 24.40
CA GLY A 796 -21.05 -28.08 25.14
C GLY A 796 -22.19 -29.00 24.69
N ASP A 797 -23.32 -28.90 25.38
CA ASP A 797 -24.50 -29.74 25.13
C ASP A 797 -25.50 -29.16 24.10
N ASP A 798 -25.07 -28.24 23.21
CA ASP A 798 -25.97 -27.65 22.20
C ASP A 798 -26.44 -28.74 21.21
N PRO A 799 -27.74 -29.11 21.20
CA PRO A 799 -28.23 -30.20 20.34
C PRO A 799 -28.05 -29.92 18.85
N THR A 800 -27.94 -28.65 18.45
CA THR A 800 -27.78 -28.24 17.06
C THR A 800 -26.35 -28.36 16.57
N LEU A 801 -25.37 -28.25 17.47
CA LEU A 801 -23.95 -28.39 17.18
C LEU A 801 -23.44 -29.82 17.41
N ALA A 802 -24.11 -30.61 18.26
CA ALA A 802 -23.70 -31.97 18.61
C ALA A 802 -23.35 -32.90 17.42
N ASN A 803 -23.93 -32.68 16.24
CA ASN A 803 -23.66 -33.49 15.03
C ASN A 803 -23.45 -32.66 13.76
N ALA A 804 -23.29 -31.33 13.87
CA ALA A 804 -23.19 -30.47 12.69
C ALA A 804 -22.41 -29.18 13.00
N LEU A 805 -21.74 -28.64 11.98
CA LEU A 805 -21.22 -27.27 12.03
C LEU A 805 -22.37 -26.25 11.95
N ASP A 806 -22.14 -25.08 12.52
CA ASP A 806 -23.02 -23.94 12.33
C ASP A 806 -23.19 -23.62 10.84
N VAL A 807 -24.38 -23.12 10.47
CA VAL A 807 -24.71 -22.85 9.06
C VAL A 807 -23.86 -21.75 8.44
N GLY A 808 -23.17 -20.92 9.24
CA GLY A 808 -22.49 -19.72 8.78
C GLY A 808 -23.50 -18.62 8.48
N GLY A 809 -23.39 -17.97 7.34
CA GLY A 809 -24.27 -16.90 6.89
C GLY A 809 -23.52 -15.59 6.67
N GLU A 810 -22.21 -15.64 6.41
CA GLU A 810 -21.43 -14.45 6.08
C GLU A 810 -21.51 -14.13 4.58
N LEU A 811 -21.61 -15.16 3.74
CA LEU A 811 -21.66 -15.00 2.28
C LEU A 811 -23.08 -14.76 1.78
N ALA A 812 -24.07 -15.38 2.43
CA ALA A 812 -25.47 -15.27 2.05
C ALA A 812 -26.40 -15.33 3.27
N PHE A 813 -27.48 -14.54 3.21
CA PHE A 813 -28.48 -14.50 4.26
C PHE A 813 -29.03 -15.89 4.61
N ARG A 814 -29.03 -16.20 5.91
CA ARG A 814 -29.63 -17.39 6.53
C ARG A 814 -30.39 -16.98 7.78
N LEU A 815 -31.49 -17.66 8.07
CA LEU A 815 -32.33 -17.35 9.25
C LEU A 815 -31.59 -17.53 10.59
N ARG A 816 -30.65 -18.48 10.65
CA ARG A 816 -29.80 -18.75 11.83
C ARG A 816 -28.38 -18.17 11.71
N GLY A 817 -28.10 -17.46 10.63
CA GLY A 817 -26.75 -17.04 10.29
C GLY A 817 -26.36 -15.68 10.84
N GLU A 818 -25.37 -15.06 10.20
CA GLU A 818 -24.99 -13.68 10.49
C GLU A 818 -26.11 -12.70 10.11
N ASP A 819 -26.13 -11.56 10.79
CA ASP A 819 -27.05 -10.49 10.43
C ASP A 819 -26.63 -9.84 9.10
N HIS A 820 -27.60 -9.59 8.23
CA HIS A 820 -27.41 -8.82 6.99
C HIS A 820 -28.22 -7.53 7.01
N VAL A 821 -27.70 -6.51 6.33
CA VAL A 821 -28.47 -5.31 6.05
C VAL A 821 -29.55 -5.59 4.99
N TRP A 822 -29.22 -6.34 3.92
CA TRP A 822 -30.22 -6.75 2.95
C TRP A 822 -30.92 -8.03 3.40
N THR A 823 -32.22 -7.92 3.70
CA THR A 823 -33.07 -9.06 4.02
C THR A 823 -34.25 -9.12 3.04
N PRO A 824 -34.93 -10.27 2.89
CA PRO A 824 -36.13 -10.34 2.07
C PRO A 824 -37.19 -9.29 2.44
N LYS A 825 -37.29 -8.94 3.73
CA LYS A 825 -38.19 -7.91 4.24
C LYS A 825 -37.81 -6.51 3.75
N THR A 826 -36.54 -6.12 3.88
CA THR A 826 -36.12 -4.76 3.47
C THR A 826 -36.14 -4.60 1.94
N ILE A 827 -35.77 -5.65 1.20
CA ILE A 827 -35.86 -5.68 -0.27
C ILE A 827 -37.31 -5.50 -0.74
N SER A 828 -38.24 -6.28 -0.18
CA SER A 828 -39.66 -6.22 -0.57
C SER A 828 -40.30 -4.86 -0.23
N ALA A 829 -39.98 -4.30 0.94
CA ALA A 829 -40.47 -3.00 1.36
C ALA A 829 -40.06 -1.88 0.39
N LEU A 830 -38.77 -1.85 -0.01
CA LEU A 830 -38.28 -0.88 -0.98
C LEU A 830 -38.97 -1.04 -2.34
N GLN A 831 -38.99 -2.26 -2.89
CA GLN A 831 -39.59 -2.52 -4.20
C GLN A 831 -41.08 -2.15 -4.24
N HIS A 832 -41.81 -2.38 -3.15
CA HIS A 832 -43.22 -2.02 -3.08
C HIS A 832 -43.42 -0.50 -3.01
N ALA A 833 -42.58 0.22 -2.26
CA ALA A 833 -42.63 1.68 -2.16
C ALA A 833 -42.39 2.33 -3.53
N VAL A 834 -41.31 1.96 -4.22
CA VAL A 834 -40.92 2.60 -5.48
C VAL A 834 -41.86 2.27 -6.64
N ARG A 835 -42.38 1.04 -6.71
CA ARG A 835 -43.35 0.65 -7.76
C ARG A 835 -44.73 1.28 -7.58
N SER A 836 -45.10 1.60 -6.33
CA SER A 836 -46.38 2.27 -6.05
C SER A 836 -46.29 3.79 -6.01
N GLY A 837 -45.08 4.37 -6.11
CA GLY A 837 -44.89 5.81 -5.99
C GLY A 837 -45.30 6.36 -4.62
N ASP A 838 -45.18 5.55 -3.55
CA ASP A 838 -45.68 5.87 -2.21
C ASP A 838 -44.53 6.16 -1.23
N TYR A 839 -44.32 7.45 -0.94
CA TYR A 839 -43.29 7.91 -0.02
C TYR A 839 -43.52 7.46 1.43
N ALA A 840 -44.77 7.30 1.88
CA ALA A 840 -45.05 6.83 3.24
C ALA A 840 -44.60 5.36 3.43
N LYS A 841 -44.70 4.53 2.38
CA LYS A 841 -44.10 3.19 2.38
C LYS A 841 -42.58 3.24 2.32
N PHE A 842 -42.00 4.21 1.61
CA PHE A 842 -40.55 4.41 1.62
C PHE A 842 -40.04 4.75 3.03
N LYS A 843 -40.72 5.63 3.78
CA LYS A 843 -40.38 5.91 5.19
C LYS A 843 -40.43 4.67 6.09
N LYS A 844 -41.33 3.72 5.82
CA LYS A 844 -41.33 2.42 6.52
C LYS A 844 -40.12 1.57 6.16
N TYR A 845 -39.68 1.62 4.90
CA TYR A 845 -38.44 0.97 4.46
C TYR A 845 -37.21 1.62 5.11
N SER A 846 -37.07 2.95 5.07
CA SER A 846 -35.91 3.64 5.64
C SER A 846 -35.85 3.45 7.15
N ALA A 847 -36.99 3.51 7.85
CA ALA A 847 -37.06 3.14 9.25
C ALA A 847 -36.59 1.70 9.53
N LEU A 848 -36.91 0.72 8.68
CA LEU A 848 -36.40 -0.66 8.84
C LEU A 848 -34.90 -0.81 8.57
N MET A 849 -34.31 0.11 7.80
CA MET A 849 -32.87 0.12 7.51
C MET A 849 -32.08 0.89 8.56
N ASP A 850 -32.63 2.01 9.03
CA ASP A 850 -32.00 2.93 9.98
C ASP A 850 -32.25 2.53 11.45
N ASP A 851 -33.25 1.68 11.73
CA ASP A 851 -33.48 1.16 13.08
C ASP A 851 -32.34 0.21 13.48
N PRO A 852 -31.47 0.61 14.44
CA PRO A 852 -30.37 -0.22 14.86
C PRO A 852 -30.85 -1.38 15.74
N GLY A 853 -32.05 -1.31 16.32
CA GLY A 853 -32.49 -2.24 17.37
C GLY A 853 -31.39 -2.52 18.40
N ASP A 854 -31.23 -3.79 18.76
CA ASP A 854 -30.08 -4.29 19.55
C ASP A 854 -28.89 -4.73 18.67
N LYS A 855 -29.01 -4.66 17.34
CA LYS A 855 -28.09 -5.29 16.37
C LYS A 855 -27.60 -4.29 15.33
N VAL A 856 -26.54 -3.59 15.69
CA VAL A 856 -25.83 -2.64 14.82
C VAL A 856 -25.11 -3.39 13.69
N LYS A 857 -25.28 -2.92 12.44
CA LYS A 857 -24.81 -3.66 11.24
C LYS A 857 -23.67 -3.00 10.47
N ASN A 858 -23.33 -1.75 10.79
CA ASN A 858 -22.26 -0.97 10.17
C ASN A 858 -21.89 0.19 11.12
N LEU A 859 -20.76 0.85 10.86
CA LEU A 859 -20.22 1.90 11.75
C LEU A 859 -21.21 3.06 11.91
N ARG A 860 -21.72 3.59 10.80
CA ARG A 860 -22.74 4.67 10.83
C ARG A 860 -24.05 4.32 11.51
N GLY A 861 -24.32 3.04 11.80
CA GLY A 861 -25.44 2.62 12.65
C GLY A 861 -25.28 3.05 14.11
N LEU A 862 -24.05 3.37 14.55
CA LEU A 862 -23.77 3.93 15.88
C LEU A 862 -23.90 5.45 15.94
N PHE A 863 -23.94 6.13 14.80
CA PHE A 863 -23.88 7.59 14.78
C PHE A 863 -25.24 8.21 15.13
N GLU A 864 -25.24 9.31 15.86
CA GLU A 864 -26.42 10.13 16.12
C GLU A 864 -26.19 11.56 15.67
N PHE A 865 -27.27 12.25 15.34
CA PHE A 865 -27.21 13.65 14.96
C PHE A 865 -27.33 14.55 16.19
N ARG A 866 -26.49 15.58 16.28
CA ARG A 866 -26.64 16.67 17.24
C ARG A 866 -27.53 17.76 16.66
N PHE A 867 -28.51 18.20 17.44
CA PHE A 867 -29.54 19.17 17.04
C PHE A 867 -29.33 20.53 17.72
N ASP A 868 -28.12 21.08 17.64
CA ASP A 868 -27.77 22.34 18.33
C ASP A 868 -28.05 23.59 17.49
N ARG A 869 -28.55 23.42 16.26
CA ARG A 869 -29.02 24.50 15.39
C ARG A 869 -30.54 24.53 15.41
N GLU A 870 -31.10 25.74 15.29
CA GLU A 870 -32.55 25.91 15.14
C GLU A 870 -33.03 25.26 13.83
N PRO A 871 -34.04 24.38 13.88
CA PRO A 871 -34.64 23.80 12.68
C PRO A 871 -35.21 24.87 11.74
N VAL A 872 -35.20 24.58 10.45
CA VAL A 872 -35.76 25.46 9.40
C VAL A 872 -37.00 24.84 8.77
N PRO A 873 -37.96 25.64 8.26
CA PRO A 873 -39.07 25.13 7.46
C PRO A 873 -38.56 24.36 6.23
N ILE A 874 -39.20 23.23 5.90
CA ILE A 874 -38.77 22.40 4.76
C ILE A 874 -38.88 23.16 3.43
N GLU A 875 -39.78 24.15 3.35
CA GLU A 875 -39.96 25.03 2.20
C GLU A 875 -38.75 25.94 1.94
N GLU A 876 -37.92 26.20 2.96
CA GLU A 876 -36.67 26.96 2.82
C GLU A 876 -35.48 26.07 2.41
N VAL A 877 -35.61 24.76 2.55
CA VAL A 877 -34.61 23.80 2.11
C VAL A 877 -34.66 23.65 0.60
N GLU A 878 -33.50 23.64 -0.04
CA GLU A 878 -33.38 23.47 -1.49
C GLU A 878 -34.24 22.31 -2.03
N PRO A 879 -34.82 22.45 -3.24
CA PRO A 879 -35.77 21.48 -3.74
C PRO A 879 -35.09 20.16 -4.14
N VAL A 880 -35.89 19.09 -4.21
CA VAL A 880 -35.46 17.76 -4.67
C VAL A 880 -34.67 17.83 -5.99
N SER A 881 -35.08 18.71 -6.91
CA SER A 881 -34.45 18.87 -8.23
C SER A 881 -32.99 19.30 -8.18
N GLU A 882 -32.54 19.93 -7.09
CA GLU A 882 -31.13 20.29 -6.89
C GLU A 882 -30.36 19.16 -6.18
N ILE A 883 -30.94 18.56 -5.13
CA ILE A 883 -30.30 17.46 -4.37
C ILE A 883 -30.04 16.24 -5.26
N VAL A 884 -30.96 15.85 -6.14
CA VAL A 884 -30.76 14.69 -7.02
C VAL A 884 -29.60 14.83 -8.01
N LYS A 885 -29.13 16.06 -8.29
CA LYS A 885 -27.95 16.28 -9.15
C LYS A 885 -26.65 15.80 -8.48
N ARG A 886 -26.65 15.68 -7.15
CA ARG A 886 -25.54 15.12 -6.36
C ARG A 886 -25.53 13.59 -6.35
N PHE A 887 -26.55 12.95 -6.91
CA PHE A 887 -26.69 11.51 -6.91
C PHE A 887 -26.18 10.89 -8.22
N ALA A 888 -25.37 9.85 -8.06
CA ALA A 888 -24.91 9.01 -9.16
C ALA A 888 -25.33 7.56 -8.96
N THR A 889 -25.69 6.84 -10.03
CA THR A 889 -25.73 5.38 -9.97
C THR A 889 -24.32 4.82 -10.08
N GLY A 890 -23.99 3.79 -9.30
CA GLY A 890 -22.67 3.16 -9.31
C GLY A 890 -22.25 2.64 -10.68
N ALA A 891 -20.93 2.59 -10.90
CA ALA A 891 -20.32 2.10 -12.14
C ALA A 891 -20.53 0.59 -12.32
N MET A 892 -21.52 0.20 -13.11
CA MET A 892 -21.91 -1.20 -13.32
C MET A 892 -21.87 -1.54 -14.81
N SER A 893 -20.95 -2.42 -15.21
CA SER A 893 -20.69 -2.65 -16.63
C SER A 893 -21.83 -3.36 -17.36
N PHE A 894 -22.10 -2.91 -18.60
CA PHE A 894 -22.83 -3.73 -19.56
C PHE A 894 -22.03 -5.03 -19.80
N GLY A 895 -22.70 -6.18 -19.63
CA GLY A 895 -22.07 -7.50 -19.53
C GLY A 895 -22.18 -8.07 -18.11
N SER A 896 -21.83 -7.28 -17.09
CA SER A 896 -22.14 -7.65 -15.69
C SER A 896 -23.65 -7.59 -15.45
N ILE A 897 -24.27 -6.47 -15.81
CA ILE A 897 -25.72 -6.29 -15.84
C ILE A 897 -26.25 -6.35 -17.28
N SER A 898 -27.54 -6.67 -17.41
CA SER A 898 -28.24 -6.74 -18.68
C SER A 898 -28.37 -5.36 -19.33
N TRP A 899 -28.61 -5.36 -20.64
CA TRP A 899 -28.89 -4.13 -21.40
C TRP A 899 -30.08 -3.37 -20.80
N GLU A 900 -31.13 -4.12 -20.44
CA GLU A 900 -32.36 -3.59 -19.89
C GLU A 900 -32.09 -2.89 -18.56
N ALA A 901 -31.37 -3.52 -17.63
CA ALA A 901 -31.03 -2.89 -16.35
C ALA A 901 -30.13 -1.66 -16.53
N HIS A 902 -29.16 -1.73 -17.44
CA HIS A 902 -28.20 -0.65 -17.67
C HIS A 902 -28.85 0.61 -18.25
N THR A 903 -29.67 0.44 -19.29
CA THR A 903 -30.40 1.54 -19.92
C THR A 903 -31.53 2.09 -19.05
N ASN A 904 -32.17 1.24 -18.22
CA ASN A 904 -33.17 1.66 -17.24
C ASN A 904 -32.62 2.72 -16.27
N LEU A 905 -31.41 2.48 -15.74
CA LEU A 905 -30.72 3.40 -14.85
C LEU A 905 -30.35 4.70 -15.57
N ALA A 906 -29.81 4.61 -16.80
CA ALA A 906 -29.41 5.79 -17.56
C ALA A 906 -30.59 6.72 -17.87
N ILE A 907 -31.72 6.16 -18.33
CA ILE A 907 -32.92 6.94 -18.60
C ILE A 907 -33.42 7.63 -17.32
N ALA A 908 -33.50 6.90 -16.21
CA ALA A 908 -33.97 7.44 -14.94
C ALA A 908 -33.10 8.62 -14.44
N MET A 909 -31.78 8.45 -14.44
CA MET A 909 -30.87 9.50 -13.97
C MET A 909 -30.88 10.72 -14.91
N ASN A 910 -30.98 10.51 -16.22
CA ASN A 910 -31.08 11.60 -17.18
C ASN A 910 -32.35 12.43 -16.99
N ARG A 911 -33.49 11.79 -16.68
CA ARG A 911 -34.74 12.49 -16.35
C ARG A 911 -34.63 13.36 -15.09
N LEU A 912 -33.88 12.89 -14.09
CA LEU A 912 -33.67 13.60 -12.82
C LEU A 912 -32.60 14.69 -12.90
N GLY A 913 -31.72 14.64 -13.90
CA GLY A 913 -30.54 15.50 -13.95
C GLY A 913 -29.37 15.03 -13.10
N GLY A 914 -29.49 13.87 -12.44
CA GLY A 914 -28.37 13.17 -11.80
C GLY A 914 -27.51 12.43 -12.81
N ARG A 915 -26.64 11.52 -12.34
CA ARG A 915 -25.64 10.87 -13.20
C ARG A 915 -25.78 9.34 -13.21
N SER A 916 -25.64 8.73 -14.38
CA SER A 916 -25.42 7.28 -14.52
C SER A 916 -24.05 6.99 -15.08
N ASN A 917 -23.51 5.81 -14.78
CA ASN A 917 -22.14 5.44 -15.11
C ASN A 917 -22.09 4.14 -15.92
N THR A 918 -21.29 4.13 -16.99
CA THR A 918 -21.14 2.98 -17.90
C THR A 918 -20.56 1.74 -17.23
N GLY A 919 -19.71 1.92 -16.21
CA GLY A 919 -18.80 0.89 -15.77
C GLY A 919 -17.78 0.50 -16.87
N GLU A 920 -17.00 -0.54 -16.60
CA GLU A 920 -15.88 -1.01 -17.45
C GLU A 920 -16.31 -1.73 -18.74
N GLY A 921 -17.56 -1.56 -19.17
CA GLY A 921 -18.18 -2.41 -20.20
C GLY A 921 -18.19 -1.84 -21.61
N GLY A 922 -17.80 -0.57 -21.79
CA GLY A 922 -18.10 0.21 -22.99
C GLY A 922 -19.58 0.63 -23.06
N GLU A 923 -19.93 1.42 -24.09
CA GLU A 923 -21.31 1.86 -24.35
C GLU A 923 -21.54 1.96 -25.86
N GLU A 924 -22.60 1.32 -26.38
CA GLU A 924 -22.95 1.35 -27.81
C GLU A 924 -23.36 2.77 -28.26
N ALA A 925 -22.90 3.17 -29.45
CA ALA A 925 -23.11 4.53 -30.00
C ALA A 925 -24.59 4.86 -30.24
N GLU A 926 -25.46 3.86 -30.42
CA GLU A 926 -26.90 4.07 -30.55
C GLU A 926 -27.52 4.79 -29.34
N ARG A 927 -26.88 4.68 -28.16
CA ARG A 927 -27.34 5.31 -26.92
C ARG A 927 -27.10 6.81 -26.88
N TYR A 928 -26.23 7.35 -27.74
CA TYR A 928 -25.89 8.78 -27.75
C TYR A 928 -26.99 9.62 -28.40
N LYS A 929 -27.92 8.98 -29.12
CA LYS A 929 -29.07 9.62 -29.73
C LYS A 929 -30.25 9.63 -28.75
N ALA A 930 -30.95 10.76 -28.70
CA ALA A 930 -32.20 10.85 -27.97
C ALA A 930 -33.25 9.91 -28.59
N LEU A 931 -34.06 9.31 -27.72
CA LEU A 931 -35.19 8.49 -28.12
C LEU A 931 -36.35 9.37 -28.64
N PRO A 932 -37.30 8.81 -29.43
CA PRO A 932 -38.43 9.57 -29.95
C PRO A 932 -39.32 10.23 -28.89
N ASN A 933 -39.32 9.70 -27.66
CA ASN A 933 -40.06 10.26 -26.52
C ASN A 933 -39.28 11.34 -25.74
N GLY A 934 -38.07 11.70 -26.18
CA GLY A 934 -37.20 12.68 -25.52
C GLY A 934 -36.27 12.10 -24.45
N ASP A 935 -36.41 10.82 -24.10
CA ASP A 935 -35.48 10.17 -23.16
C ASP A 935 -34.09 10.00 -23.78
N SER A 936 -33.07 9.88 -22.92
CA SER A 936 -31.71 9.55 -23.34
C SER A 936 -31.21 8.30 -22.64
N MET A 937 -30.67 7.36 -23.42
CA MET A 937 -29.99 6.17 -22.90
C MET A 937 -28.51 6.43 -22.61
N ARG A 938 -27.97 7.60 -22.96
CA ARG A 938 -26.55 7.95 -22.79
C ARG A 938 -26.21 8.00 -21.31
N SER A 939 -25.19 7.26 -20.88
CA SER A 939 -24.66 7.44 -19.53
C SER A 939 -23.84 8.73 -19.44
N ARG A 940 -24.10 9.59 -18.45
CA ARG A 940 -23.35 10.85 -18.29
C ARG A 940 -21.90 10.63 -17.88
N VAL A 941 -21.64 9.59 -17.08
CA VAL A 941 -20.30 9.21 -16.65
C VAL A 941 -19.78 8.07 -17.51
N LYS A 942 -18.59 8.25 -18.08
CA LYS A 942 -17.88 7.25 -18.88
C LYS A 942 -16.68 6.74 -18.11
N GLN A 943 -16.67 5.47 -17.72
CA GLN A 943 -15.55 4.90 -16.99
C GLN A 943 -14.41 4.47 -17.94
N ILE A 944 -13.18 4.64 -17.47
CA ILE A 944 -11.95 4.12 -18.07
C ILE A 944 -11.27 3.28 -17.01
N ALA A 945 -11.08 2.00 -17.29
CA ALA A 945 -10.43 1.04 -16.41
C ALA A 945 -9.28 0.35 -17.14
N SER A 946 -8.46 -0.42 -16.41
CA SER A 946 -7.23 -1.07 -16.89
C SER A 946 -7.37 -1.79 -18.25
N GLY A 947 -8.48 -2.51 -18.47
CA GLY A 947 -8.71 -3.23 -19.73
C GLY A 947 -9.06 -2.37 -20.95
N ARG A 948 -9.34 -1.07 -20.77
CA ARG A 948 -9.76 -0.11 -21.83
C ARG A 948 -10.88 -0.61 -22.74
N PHE A 949 -11.75 -1.50 -22.25
CA PHE A 949 -12.83 -2.07 -23.04
C PHE A 949 -13.81 -1.01 -23.53
N GLY A 950 -13.97 -0.92 -24.86
CA GLY A 950 -14.89 0.01 -25.52
C GLY A 950 -14.52 1.49 -25.33
N VAL A 951 -13.26 1.80 -25.01
CA VAL A 951 -12.77 3.19 -24.89
C VAL A 951 -12.24 3.67 -26.24
N HIS A 952 -12.95 4.61 -26.85
CA HIS A 952 -12.57 5.26 -28.11
C HIS A 952 -12.97 6.74 -28.07
N ALA A 953 -12.50 7.56 -29.02
CA ALA A 953 -12.76 9.00 -29.03
C ALA A 953 -14.26 9.34 -28.95
N GLU A 954 -15.11 8.68 -29.75
CA GLU A 954 -16.57 8.89 -29.73
C GLU A 954 -17.20 8.59 -28.36
N TYR A 955 -16.68 7.59 -27.62
CA TYR A 955 -17.13 7.27 -26.27
C TYR A 955 -16.79 8.39 -25.29
N LEU A 956 -15.56 8.93 -25.36
CA LEU A 956 -15.04 9.97 -24.47
C LEU A 956 -15.71 11.34 -24.68
N VAL A 957 -15.96 11.74 -25.93
CA VAL A 957 -16.63 13.02 -26.22
C VAL A 957 -18.12 13.04 -25.86
N ASN A 958 -18.71 11.86 -25.62
CA ASN A 958 -20.10 11.70 -25.16
C ASN A 958 -20.20 11.54 -23.63
N ALA A 959 -19.19 12.03 -22.90
CA ALA A 959 -19.13 12.08 -21.44
C ALA A 959 -19.37 13.50 -20.93
N ASP A 960 -20.09 13.60 -19.80
CA ASP A 960 -20.10 14.81 -18.96
C ASP A 960 -19.02 14.69 -17.87
N ASP A 961 -18.82 13.47 -17.34
CA ASP A 961 -17.67 13.12 -16.50
C ASP A 961 -16.99 11.88 -17.10
N ILE A 962 -15.66 11.84 -17.11
CA ILE A 962 -14.91 10.61 -17.38
C ILE A 962 -14.22 10.14 -16.10
N GLN A 963 -14.47 8.89 -15.72
CA GLN A 963 -14.01 8.34 -14.46
C GLN A 963 -12.86 7.34 -14.69
N ILE A 964 -11.66 7.70 -14.26
CA ILE A 964 -10.52 6.81 -14.13
C ILE A 964 -10.78 5.88 -12.93
N LYS A 965 -10.89 4.59 -13.18
CA LYS A 965 -11.17 3.59 -12.16
C LYS A 965 -9.89 2.92 -11.67
N MET A 966 -9.27 3.50 -10.64
CA MET A 966 -8.12 2.88 -9.98
C MET A 966 -8.54 1.59 -9.25
N ALA A 967 -9.62 1.64 -8.49
CA ALA A 967 -10.07 0.50 -7.70
C ALA A 967 -11.61 0.45 -7.52
N GLN A 968 -12.10 -0.62 -6.90
CA GLN A 968 -13.49 -0.76 -6.43
C GLN A 968 -13.54 -1.51 -5.10
N GLY A 969 -14.46 -1.14 -4.20
CA GLY A 969 -14.48 -1.66 -2.83
C GLY A 969 -14.60 -3.18 -2.69
N ALA A 970 -15.19 -3.88 -3.67
CA ALA A 970 -15.35 -5.34 -3.62
C ALA A 970 -14.08 -6.14 -3.99
N LYS A 971 -13.08 -5.49 -4.58
CA LYS A 971 -11.81 -6.08 -5.01
C LYS A 971 -10.78 -5.00 -5.35
N PRO A 972 -10.36 -4.22 -4.35
CA PRO A 972 -9.29 -3.29 -4.56
C PRO A 972 -7.96 -4.04 -4.82
N GLY A 973 -7.05 -3.39 -5.55
CA GLY A 973 -5.80 -4.00 -6.02
C GLY A 973 -5.95 -5.07 -7.12
N GLU A 974 -7.14 -5.19 -7.75
CA GLU A 974 -7.43 -6.19 -8.77
C GLU A 974 -8.26 -5.64 -9.95
N GLY A 975 -8.18 -6.32 -11.09
CA GLY A 975 -8.92 -5.97 -12.30
C GLY A 975 -10.41 -6.38 -12.32
N GLY A 976 -11.16 -5.76 -13.23
CA GLY A 976 -12.52 -6.18 -13.59
C GLY A 976 -12.56 -7.64 -14.05
N GLN A 977 -13.62 -8.38 -13.70
CA GLN A 977 -13.79 -9.79 -14.08
C GLN A 977 -15.16 -9.97 -14.72
N LEU A 978 -15.19 -10.55 -15.92
CA LEU A 978 -16.41 -10.99 -16.59
C LEU A 978 -16.26 -12.45 -17.03
N PRO A 979 -17.02 -13.39 -16.44
CA PRO A 979 -16.97 -14.80 -16.82
C PRO A 979 -17.27 -15.01 -18.31
N GLY A 980 -16.52 -15.90 -18.97
CA GLY A 980 -16.59 -16.08 -20.43
C GLY A 980 -17.98 -16.47 -20.95
N HIS A 981 -18.75 -17.21 -20.16
CA HIS A 981 -20.14 -17.57 -20.49
C HIS A 981 -21.14 -16.38 -20.45
N LYS A 982 -20.69 -15.18 -20.03
CA LYS A 982 -21.43 -13.91 -20.17
C LYS A 982 -20.95 -13.08 -21.37
N VAL A 983 -19.85 -13.45 -22.00
CA VAL A 983 -19.25 -12.75 -23.15
C VAL A 983 -19.85 -13.33 -24.43
N ASN A 984 -21.11 -13.00 -24.71
CA ASN A 984 -21.73 -13.35 -25.99
C ASN A 984 -21.21 -12.43 -27.12
N GLU A 985 -21.64 -12.66 -28.37
CA GLU A 985 -21.20 -11.88 -29.54
C GLU A 985 -21.43 -10.37 -29.39
N TRP A 986 -22.53 -9.97 -28.74
CA TRP A 986 -22.83 -8.56 -28.52
C TRP A 986 -21.84 -7.92 -27.54
N ILE A 987 -21.63 -8.54 -26.37
CA ILE A 987 -20.66 -8.05 -25.40
C ILE A 987 -19.25 -8.02 -25.99
N ALA A 988 -18.87 -9.07 -26.72
CA ALA A 988 -17.59 -9.15 -27.40
C ALA A 988 -17.38 -8.00 -28.39
N ARG A 989 -18.42 -7.66 -29.18
CA ARG A 989 -18.36 -6.52 -30.11
C ARG A 989 -18.15 -5.20 -29.40
N VAL A 990 -18.92 -4.91 -28.35
CA VAL A 990 -18.80 -3.64 -27.58
C VAL A 990 -17.42 -3.49 -26.95
N ARG A 991 -16.80 -4.59 -26.54
CA ARG A 991 -15.50 -4.59 -25.85
C ARG A 991 -14.31 -4.81 -26.78
N HIS A 992 -14.54 -5.02 -28.07
CA HIS A 992 -13.53 -5.45 -29.04
C HIS A 992 -12.77 -6.71 -28.57
N SER A 993 -13.50 -7.70 -28.04
CA SER A 993 -12.96 -8.94 -27.49
C SER A 993 -13.48 -10.19 -28.21
N THR A 994 -13.04 -11.37 -27.78
CA THR A 994 -13.46 -12.66 -28.36
C THR A 994 -14.69 -13.24 -27.63
N PRO A 995 -15.76 -13.67 -28.34
CA PRO A 995 -16.89 -14.35 -27.72
C PRO A 995 -16.50 -15.61 -26.94
N GLY A 996 -17.13 -15.84 -25.79
CA GLY A 996 -16.93 -17.02 -24.94
C GLY A 996 -15.68 -16.98 -24.05
N VAL A 997 -14.75 -16.05 -24.29
CA VAL A 997 -13.51 -15.93 -23.51
C VAL A 997 -13.73 -15.07 -22.27
N GLY A 998 -13.27 -15.54 -21.11
CA GLY A 998 -13.33 -14.77 -19.87
C GLY A 998 -12.46 -13.52 -19.93
N LEU A 999 -13.00 -12.39 -19.50
CA LEU A 999 -12.28 -11.11 -19.47
C LEU A 999 -11.85 -10.81 -18.04
N ILE A 1000 -10.59 -11.07 -17.73
CA ILE A 1000 -9.92 -10.62 -16.50
C ILE A 1000 -9.04 -9.46 -16.91
N SER A 1001 -9.40 -8.24 -16.50
CA SER A 1001 -8.60 -7.06 -16.79
C SER A 1001 -7.29 -7.14 -16.01
N PRO A 1002 -6.19 -6.54 -16.50
CA PRO A 1002 -4.99 -6.35 -15.69
C PRO A 1002 -5.35 -5.65 -14.38
N PRO A 1003 -4.69 -5.97 -13.25
CA PRO A 1003 -4.86 -5.20 -12.02
C PRO A 1003 -4.46 -3.72 -12.18
N PRO A 1004 -3.29 -3.37 -12.73
CA PRO A 1004 -2.91 -1.98 -12.89
C PRO A 1004 -3.46 -1.38 -14.19
N HIS A 1005 -3.52 -0.04 -14.21
CA HIS A 1005 -3.48 0.70 -15.45
C HIS A 1005 -2.03 0.73 -15.94
N HIS A 1006 -1.72 0.15 -17.11
CA HIS A 1006 -0.34 0.10 -17.63
C HIS A 1006 0.21 1.47 -18.08
N ASP A 1007 -0.64 2.50 -18.05
CA ASP A 1007 -0.32 3.91 -18.26
C ASP A 1007 -0.42 4.74 -16.95
N ILE A 1008 -0.52 4.07 -15.78
CA ILE A 1008 -0.48 4.71 -14.46
C ILE A 1008 0.35 3.84 -13.50
N TYR A 1009 1.64 4.15 -13.36
CA TYR A 1009 2.54 3.49 -12.40
C TYR A 1009 2.98 4.40 -11.26
N SER A 1010 2.53 5.65 -11.26
CA SER A 1010 2.85 6.70 -10.29
C SER A 1010 1.83 7.85 -10.40
N ILE A 1011 1.90 8.84 -9.51
CA ILE A 1011 0.98 9.98 -9.51
C ILE A 1011 1.14 10.89 -10.74
N GLU A 1012 2.35 11.05 -11.25
CA GLU A 1012 2.64 11.82 -12.46
C GLU A 1012 2.08 11.16 -13.72
N ASP A 1013 2.04 9.82 -13.76
CA ASP A 1013 1.41 9.10 -14.86
C ASP A 1013 -0.12 9.28 -14.83
N LEU A 1014 -0.72 9.39 -13.63
CA LEU A 1014 -2.13 9.78 -13.50
C LEU A 1014 -2.36 11.20 -14.01
N ALA A 1015 -1.48 12.15 -13.66
CA ALA A 1015 -1.56 13.52 -14.16
C ALA A 1015 -1.50 13.57 -15.69
N GLN A 1016 -0.62 12.77 -16.30
CA GLN A 1016 -0.55 12.63 -17.76
C GLN A 1016 -1.86 12.09 -18.34
N LEU A 1017 -2.45 11.04 -17.76
CA LEU A 1017 -3.72 10.51 -18.25
C LEU A 1017 -4.86 11.54 -18.10
N ILE A 1018 -4.89 12.32 -17.01
CA ILE A 1018 -5.86 13.41 -16.82
C ILE A 1018 -5.69 14.44 -17.96
N HIS A 1019 -4.46 14.82 -18.26
CA HIS A 1019 -4.12 15.72 -19.35
C HIS A 1019 -4.62 15.18 -20.72
N ASP A 1020 -4.32 13.92 -21.03
CA ASP A 1020 -4.75 13.28 -22.28
C ASP A 1020 -6.28 13.29 -22.44
N LEU A 1021 -7.01 12.98 -21.36
CA LEU A 1021 -8.47 12.92 -21.37
C LEU A 1021 -9.11 14.29 -21.55
N LYS A 1022 -8.52 15.34 -20.95
CA LYS A 1022 -8.96 16.72 -21.15
C LYS A 1022 -8.70 17.22 -22.56
N ASN A 1023 -7.59 16.82 -23.19
CA ASN A 1023 -7.35 17.12 -24.60
C ASN A 1023 -8.39 16.48 -25.54
N VAL A 1024 -8.88 15.28 -25.20
CA VAL A 1024 -9.96 14.62 -25.98
C VAL A 1024 -11.32 15.27 -25.72
N ASN A 1025 -11.65 15.62 -24.48
CA ASN A 1025 -12.91 16.27 -24.13
C ASN A 1025 -12.70 17.39 -23.09
N PRO A 1026 -12.47 18.65 -23.56
CA PRO A 1026 -12.17 19.79 -22.68
C PRO A 1026 -13.30 20.15 -21.71
N ARG A 1027 -14.53 19.68 -21.98
CA ARG A 1027 -15.73 20.02 -21.18
C ARG A 1027 -16.03 19.01 -20.07
N ALA A 1028 -15.49 17.78 -20.16
CA ALA A 1028 -15.81 16.75 -19.18
C ALA A 1028 -15.03 16.94 -17.89
N ARG A 1029 -15.65 16.68 -16.73
CA ARG A 1029 -14.90 16.56 -15.47
C ARG A 1029 -14.12 15.24 -15.46
N ILE A 1030 -12.91 15.25 -14.92
CA ILE A 1030 -12.14 14.03 -14.72
C ILE A 1030 -12.31 13.57 -13.27
N SER A 1031 -12.87 12.37 -13.12
CA SER A 1031 -13.08 11.70 -11.84
C SER A 1031 -12.05 10.61 -11.62
N VAL A 1032 -11.50 10.50 -10.41
CA VAL A 1032 -10.67 9.35 -10.01
C VAL A 1032 -11.40 8.55 -8.94
N LYS A 1033 -11.63 7.25 -9.19
CA LYS A 1033 -12.30 6.35 -8.24
C LYS A 1033 -11.26 5.57 -7.42
N LEU A 1034 -11.17 5.91 -6.15
CA LEU A 1034 -10.34 5.27 -5.12
C LEU A 1034 -11.20 4.38 -4.21
N VAL A 1035 -10.54 3.59 -3.36
CA VAL A 1035 -11.20 2.77 -2.34
C VAL A 1035 -10.68 3.17 -0.98
N SER A 1036 -11.58 3.20 0.00
CA SER A 1036 -11.24 3.50 1.38
C SER A 1036 -10.22 2.49 1.92
N GLU A 1037 -9.10 3.01 2.40
CA GLU A 1037 -8.11 2.37 3.26
C GLU A 1037 -7.38 3.48 4.02
N ILE A 1038 -6.64 3.15 5.08
CA ILE A 1038 -5.83 4.15 5.80
C ILE A 1038 -4.73 4.65 4.85
N GLY A 1039 -4.62 5.97 4.69
CA GLY A 1039 -3.69 6.63 3.77
C GLY A 1039 -4.36 7.15 2.48
N VAL A 1040 -5.64 6.81 2.25
CA VAL A 1040 -6.36 7.27 1.04
C VAL A 1040 -6.48 8.79 0.97
N GLY A 1041 -6.48 9.50 2.11
CA GLY A 1041 -6.56 10.95 2.12
C GLY A 1041 -5.33 11.61 1.51
N THR A 1042 -4.15 11.01 1.75
CA THR A 1042 -2.89 11.45 1.15
C THR A 1042 -2.87 11.19 -0.35
N VAL A 1043 -3.34 10.02 -0.79
CA VAL A 1043 -3.53 9.73 -2.22
C VAL A 1043 -4.49 10.74 -2.87
N ALA A 1044 -5.59 11.09 -2.20
CA ALA A 1044 -6.55 12.06 -2.71
C ALA A 1044 -5.97 13.49 -2.85
N ALA A 1045 -5.05 13.89 -1.96
CA ALA A 1045 -4.32 15.15 -2.09
C ALA A 1045 -3.43 15.14 -3.35
N GLY A 1046 -2.69 14.04 -3.60
CA GLY A 1046 -1.95 13.85 -4.85
C GLY A 1046 -2.86 13.91 -6.09
N VAL A 1047 -4.03 13.25 -6.04
CA VAL A 1047 -5.05 13.28 -7.12
C VAL A 1047 -5.55 14.70 -7.41
N SER A 1048 -5.73 15.53 -6.37
CA SER A 1048 -6.10 16.94 -6.54
C SER A 1048 -4.96 17.76 -7.17
N LYS A 1049 -3.71 17.54 -6.74
CA LYS A 1049 -2.50 18.15 -7.34
C LYS A 1049 -2.29 17.72 -8.80
N ALA A 1050 -2.70 16.50 -9.16
CA ALA A 1050 -2.74 16.00 -10.54
C ALA A 1050 -3.90 16.58 -11.38
N HIS A 1051 -4.56 17.64 -10.90
CA HIS A 1051 -5.65 18.36 -11.57
C HIS A 1051 -6.97 17.60 -11.70
N ALA A 1052 -7.23 16.52 -10.96
CA ALA A 1052 -8.55 15.88 -10.99
C ALA A 1052 -9.65 16.85 -10.51
N ASP A 1053 -10.80 16.85 -11.19
CA ASP A 1053 -11.96 17.68 -10.83
C ASP A 1053 -12.83 17.00 -9.76
N HIS A 1054 -12.74 15.67 -9.65
CA HIS A 1054 -13.58 14.85 -8.79
C HIS A 1054 -12.84 13.61 -8.27
N VAL A 1055 -13.02 13.26 -7.00
CA VAL A 1055 -12.52 12.01 -6.41
C VAL A 1055 -13.68 11.25 -5.76
N LEU A 1056 -13.75 9.94 -6.00
CA LEU A 1056 -14.73 9.05 -5.38
C LEU A 1056 -14.01 8.12 -4.39
N ILE A 1057 -14.47 8.12 -3.13
CA ILE A 1057 -14.05 7.17 -2.10
C ILE A 1057 -15.10 6.06 -1.98
N SER A 1058 -14.74 4.85 -2.44
CA SER A 1058 -15.60 3.67 -2.35
C SER A 1058 -15.35 2.87 -1.07
N GLY A 1059 -16.40 2.54 -0.32
CA GLY A 1059 -16.33 1.63 0.83
C GLY A 1059 -16.33 0.14 0.46
N SER A 1060 -15.85 -0.69 1.38
CA SER A 1060 -15.77 -2.16 1.28
C SER A 1060 -17.14 -2.85 1.08
N GLU A 1061 -18.24 -2.19 1.43
CA GLU A 1061 -19.62 -2.64 1.19
C GLU A 1061 -20.05 -2.56 -0.30
N GLY A 1062 -19.18 -2.03 -1.17
CA GLY A 1062 -19.42 -1.89 -2.61
C GLY A 1062 -19.79 -3.21 -3.30
N GLY A 1063 -20.73 -3.15 -4.26
CA GLY A 1063 -21.19 -4.33 -5.00
C GLY A 1063 -20.24 -4.76 -6.14
N THR A 1064 -20.34 -6.01 -6.56
CA THR A 1064 -19.64 -6.53 -7.75
C THR A 1064 -20.43 -7.60 -8.48
N GLY A 1065 -20.24 -7.71 -9.80
CA GLY A 1065 -20.80 -8.80 -10.60
C GLY A 1065 -20.05 -10.12 -10.46
N ALA A 1066 -18.73 -10.05 -10.25
CA ALA A 1066 -17.83 -11.18 -10.06
C ALA A 1066 -16.53 -10.72 -9.37
N SER A 1067 -16.16 -11.38 -8.28
CA SER A 1067 -14.94 -11.10 -7.52
C SER A 1067 -14.51 -12.33 -6.73
N PRO A 1068 -13.21 -12.56 -6.48
CA PRO A 1068 -12.78 -13.54 -5.50
C PRO A 1068 -13.42 -13.26 -4.12
N LEU A 1069 -13.81 -14.33 -3.43
CA LEU A 1069 -14.42 -14.21 -2.09
C LEU A 1069 -13.43 -13.61 -1.09
N THR A 1070 -12.14 -13.97 -1.20
CA THR A 1070 -11.06 -13.41 -0.39
C THR A 1070 -11.07 -11.89 -0.39
N SER A 1071 -11.29 -11.26 -1.55
CA SER A 1071 -11.24 -9.79 -1.69
C SER A 1071 -12.53 -9.13 -1.24
N THR A 1072 -13.68 -9.70 -1.60
CA THR A 1072 -15.00 -9.15 -1.22
C THR A 1072 -15.18 -9.12 0.30
N MET A 1073 -14.56 -10.08 1.01
CA MET A 1073 -14.67 -10.17 2.47
C MET A 1073 -13.61 -9.33 3.20
N ASN A 1074 -12.39 -9.23 2.66
CA ASN A 1074 -11.23 -8.84 3.46
C ASN A 1074 -10.41 -7.67 2.91
N ALA A 1075 -10.76 -7.07 1.76
CA ALA A 1075 -9.99 -5.96 1.20
C ALA A 1075 -10.81 -4.67 1.16
N GLY A 1076 -10.18 -3.54 1.49
CA GLY A 1076 -10.84 -2.25 1.67
C GLY A 1076 -11.49 -2.07 3.05
N SER A 1077 -11.68 -0.80 3.42
CA SER A 1077 -12.27 -0.34 4.67
C SER A 1077 -13.63 0.31 4.45
N GLU A 1078 -14.33 0.60 5.54
CA GLU A 1078 -15.59 1.32 5.59
C GLU A 1078 -15.42 2.77 5.09
N TRP A 1079 -16.34 3.25 4.25
CA TRP A 1079 -16.21 4.57 3.61
C TRP A 1079 -16.23 5.71 4.62
N GLU A 1080 -16.85 5.52 5.78
CA GLU A 1080 -16.87 6.50 6.87
C GLU A 1080 -15.44 6.92 7.28
N ILE A 1081 -14.50 5.97 7.26
CA ILE A 1081 -13.09 6.20 7.63
C ILE A 1081 -12.38 6.95 6.50
N GLY A 1082 -12.36 6.40 5.28
CA GLY A 1082 -11.61 6.99 4.17
C GLY A 1082 -12.19 8.32 3.68
N LEU A 1083 -13.50 8.53 3.79
CA LEU A 1083 -14.15 9.80 3.46
C LEU A 1083 -13.72 10.90 4.42
N ALA A 1084 -13.77 10.63 5.73
CA ALA A 1084 -13.34 11.59 6.74
C ALA A 1084 -11.85 11.92 6.60
N GLU A 1085 -11.00 10.90 6.41
CA GLU A 1085 -9.57 11.10 6.15
C GLU A 1085 -9.32 11.95 4.90
N THR A 1086 -10.01 11.65 3.79
CA THR A 1086 -9.91 12.43 2.55
C THR A 1086 -10.30 13.88 2.76
N HIS A 1087 -11.41 14.13 3.44
CA HIS A 1087 -11.88 15.48 3.72
C HIS A 1087 -10.88 16.24 4.61
N GLN A 1088 -10.46 15.64 5.72
CA GLN A 1088 -9.49 16.22 6.65
C GLN A 1088 -8.18 16.58 5.93
N THR A 1089 -7.59 15.63 5.19
CA THR A 1089 -6.32 15.86 4.47
C THR A 1089 -6.45 16.94 3.40
N LEU A 1090 -7.52 16.93 2.59
CA LEU A 1090 -7.70 17.94 1.54
C LEU A 1090 -7.89 19.36 2.09
N VAL A 1091 -8.59 19.51 3.23
CA VAL A 1091 -8.78 20.81 3.87
C VAL A 1091 -7.46 21.31 4.44
N MET A 1092 -6.73 20.45 5.15
CA MET A 1092 -5.45 20.82 5.77
C MET A 1092 -4.36 21.20 4.75
N ASN A 1093 -4.46 20.70 3.51
CA ASN A 1093 -3.55 21.04 2.42
C ASN A 1093 -4.07 22.20 1.52
N ASP A 1094 -5.20 22.83 1.86
CA ASP A 1094 -5.88 23.86 1.03
C ASP A 1094 -6.15 23.40 -0.42
N LEU A 1095 -6.53 22.13 -0.57
CA LEU A 1095 -6.85 21.49 -1.85
C LEU A 1095 -8.35 21.22 -2.01
N ARG A 1096 -9.12 21.24 -0.91
CA ARG A 1096 -10.53 20.84 -0.87
C ARG A 1096 -11.45 21.68 -1.77
N GLY A 1097 -11.15 22.97 -1.95
CA GLY A 1097 -11.96 23.87 -2.76
C GLY A 1097 -12.02 23.51 -4.25
N ARG A 1098 -10.97 22.85 -4.78
CA ARG A 1098 -10.77 22.61 -6.23
C ARG A 1098 -11.29 21.24 -6.70
N ILE A 1099 -11.62 20.33 -5.78
CA ILE A 1099 -12.01 18.96 -6.11
C ILE A 1099 -13.32 18.57 -5.43
N ALA A 1100 -14.24 17.98 -6.19
CA ALA A 1100 -15.47 17.40 -5.65
C ALA A 1100 -15.21 16.00 -5.04
N VAL A 1101 -15.68 15.75 -3.82
CA VAL A 1101 -15.53 14.45 -3.14
C VAL A 1101 -16.86 13.69 -3.16
N GLN A 1102 -16.85 12.47 -3.67
CA GLN A 1102 -18.00 11.57 -3.68
C GLN A 1102 -17.77 10.37 -2.78
N ALA A 1103 -18.83 9.88 -2.15
CA ALA A 1103 -18.80 8.62 -1.39
C ALA A 1103 -19.75 7.57 -1.99
N ASP A 1104 -19.32 6.31 -2.06
CA ASP A 1104 -20.20 5.17 -2.33
C ASP A 1104 -19.86 3.97 -1.45
N GLY A 1105 -20.70 2.93 -1.49
CA GLY A 1105 -20.51 1.70 -0.71
C GLY A 1105 -21.60 1.56 0.35
N GLY A 1106 -22.63 0.79 0.06
CA GLY A 1106 -23.69 0.53 1.04
C GLY A 1106 -24.58 1.74 1.39
N MET A 1107 -24.66 2.77 0.54
CA MET A 1107 -25.61 3.90 0.68
C MET A 1107 -27.05 3.43 0.45
N ARG A 1108 -27.95 3.62 1.43
CA ARG A 1108 -29.29 2.99 1.46
C ARG A 1108 -30.46 3.93 1.79
N THR A 1109 -30.22 5.00 2.55
CA THR A 1109 -31.27 5.91 3.06
C THR A 1109 -30.84 7.37 2.93
N GLY A 1110 -31.78 8.30 3.12
CA GLY A 1110 -31.44 9.73 3.21
C GLY A 1110 -30.56 10.05 4.42
N ARG A 1111 -30.64 9.25 5.50
CA ARG A 1111 -29.75 9.34 6.65
C ARG A 1111 -28.29 9.08 6.26
N ASP A 1112 -28.03 8.03 5.48
CA ASP A 1112 -26.68 7.72 4.99
C ASP A 1112 -26.08 8.90 4.18
N VAL A 1113 -26.90 9.54 3.34
CA VAL A 1113 -26.49 10.71 2.53
C VAL A 1113 -26.09 11.88 3.40
N VAL A 1114 -26.87 12.18 4.45
CA VAL A 1114 -26.56 13.28 5.36
C VAL A 1114 -25.31 13.00 6.18
N ILE A 1115 -25.11 11.75 6.64
CA ILE A 1115 -23.86 11.36 7.31
C ILE A 1115 -22.66 11.53 6.36
N ALA A 1116 -22.78 11.10 5.10
CA ALA A 1116 -21.73 11.29 4.11
C ALA A 1116 -21.41 12.78 3.88
N ALA A 1117 -22.44 13.64 3.81
CA ALA A 1117 -22.24 15.08 3.72
C ALA A 1117 -21.48 15.64 4.92
N LEU A 1118 -21.91 15.33 6.15
CA LEU A 1118 -21.27 15.80 7.37
C LEU A 1118 -19.81 15.33 7.49
N LEU A 1119 -19.48 14.14 6.97
CA LEU A 1119 -18.09 13.65 6.90
C LEU A 1119 -17.27 14.21 5.72
N GLY A 1120 -17.89 14.98 4.80
CA GLY A 1120 -17.18 15.75 3.79
C GLY A 1120 -17.54 15.49 2.32
N ALA A 1121 -18.53 14.65 2.01
CA ALA A 1121 -18.93 14.35 0.63
C ALA A 1121 -19.79 15.48 0.00
N ASP A 1122 -19.45 15.89 -1.22
CA ASP A 1122 -20.27 16.76 -2.08
C ASP A 1122 -21.35 15.97 -2.85
N GLU A 1123 -21.04 14.72 -3.20
CA GLU A 1123 -21.84 13.84 -4.04
C GLU A 1123 -21.95 12.41 -3.44
N VAL A 1124 -22.98 11.66 -3.80
CA VAL A 1124 -23.21 10.29 -3.28
C VAL A 1124 -23.58 9.29 -4.38
N GLY A 1125 -22.92 8.12 -4.36
CA GLY A 1125 -23.10 7.04 -5.32
C GLY A 1125 -23.96 5.88 -4.80
N PHE A 1126 -24.84 5.35 -5.67
CA PHE A 1126 -25.80 4.28 -5.35
C PHE A 1126 -25.73 3.14 -6.38
N GLY A 1127 -25.15 2.01 -6.00
CA GLY A 1127 -25.05 0.82 -6.86
C GLY A 1127 -26.16 -0.21 -6.59
N THR A 1128 -25.95 -1.04 -5.58
CA THR A 1128 -26.82 -2.16 -5.21
C THR A 1128 -28.29 -1.76 -5.01
N ILE A 1129 -28.56 -0.68 -4.30
CA ILE A 1129 -29.93 -0.25 -4.02
C ILE A 1129 -30.66 0.22 -5.29
N ALA A 1130 -29.96 0.84 -6.24
CA ALA A 1130 -30.52 1.20 -7.54
C ALA A 1130 -30.91 -0.07 -8.33
N LEU A 1131 -30.10 -1.13 -8.29
CA LEU A 1131 -30.49 -2.43 -8.86
C LEU A 1131 -31.68 -3.08 -8.14
N ILE A 1132 -31.77 -2.94 -6.81
CA ILE A 1132 -32.91 -3.47 -6.03
C ILE A 1132 -34.19 -2.73 -6.40
N SER A 1133 -34.15 -1.40 -6.53
CA SER A 1133 -35.29 -0.59 -7.00
C SER A 1133 -35.75 -1.02 -8.40
N SER A 1134 -34.82 -1.48 -9.26
CA SER A 1134 -35.09 -2.04 -10.59
C SER A 1134 -35.53 -3.51 -10.58
N GLY A 1135 -35.52 -4.21 -9.42
CA GLY A 1135 -36.03 -5.58 -9.28
C GLY A 1135 -35.04 -6.63 -8.78
N CYS A 1136 -33.79 -6.30 -8.45
CA CYS A 1136 -32.86 -7.26 -7.85
C CYS A 1136 -33.38 -7.80 -6.51
N ILE A 1137 -33.21 -9.11 -6.29
CA ILE A 1137 -33.66 -9.82 -5.07
C ILE A 1137 -32.50 -10.37 -4.23
N MET A 1138 -31.28 -9.89 -4.45
CA MET A 1138 -30.07 -10.26 -3.69
C MET A 1138 -29.75 -11.77 -3.65
N MET A 1139 -29.91 -12.47 -4.78
CA MET A 1139 -29.62 -13.92 -4.86
C MET A 1139 -28.10 -14.25 -4.87
N ARG A 1140 -27.23 -13.25 -5.11
CA ARG A 1140 -25.75 -13.39 -5.14
C ARG A 1140 -25.19 -14.40 -6.16
N LYS A 1141 -25.89 -14.57 -7.29
CA LYS A 1141 -25.49 -15.44 -8.42
C LYS A 1141 -25.13 -14.66 -9.69
N CYS A 1142 -24.68 -13.42 -9.54
CA CYS A 1142 -24.46 -12.51 -10.68
C CYS A 1142 -23.34 -13.03 -11.63
N HIS A 1143 -22.35 -13.71 -11.05
CA HIS A 1143 -21.22 -14.32 -11.75
C HIS A 1143 -21.58 -15.62 -12.50
N LEU A 1144 -22.72 -16.25 -12.19
CA LEU A 1144 -23.14 -17.53 -12.79
C LEU A 1144 -24.05 -17.35 -14.02
N ASN A 1145 -24.36 -16.11 -14.41
CA ASN A 1145 -25.29 -15.80 -15.51
C ASN A 1145 -26.73 -16.29 -15.31
N THR A 1146 -27.10 -16.70 -14.08
CA THR A 1146 -28.40 -17.33 -13.76
C THR A 1146 -29.35 -16.40 -13.00
N CYS A 1147 -29.27 -15.08 -13.23
CA CYS A 1147 -30.12 -14.11 -12.54
C CYS A 1147 -31.60 -14.36 -12.83
N PRO A 1148 -32.45 -14.65 -11.82
CA PRO A 1148 -33.83 -15.06 -12.04
C PRO A 1148 -34.77 -13.93 -12.50
N VAL A 1149 -34.33 -12.68 -12.34
CA VAL A 1149 -35.09 -11.45 -12.58
C VAL A 1149 -34.52 -10.59 -13.72
N GLY A 1150 -33.64 -11.15 -14.54
CA GLY A 1150 -33.13 -10.48 -15.74
C GLY A 1150 -32.19 -9.29 -15.49
N VAL A 1151 -31.69 -9.09 -14.27
CA VAL A 1151 -30.80 -7.95 -13.92
C VAL A 1151 -29.34 -8.26 -14.28
N ALA A 1152 -28.76 -9.33 -13.73
CA ALA A 1152 -27.31 -9.62 -13.85
C ALA A 1152 -27.04 -10.85 -14.73
N THR A 1153 -27.58 -10.85 -15.96
CA THR A 1153 -27.48 -11.97 -16.90
C THR A 1153 -27.47 -11.49 -18.35
N GLN A 1154 -26.76 -12.23 -19.19
CA GLN A 1154 -26.74 -12.09 -20.65
C GLN A 1154 -27.52 -13.21 -21.35
N ASP A 1155 -28.12 -14.13 -20.59
CA ASP A 1155 -29.02 -15.16 -21.12
C ASP A 1155 -30.30 -14.51 -21.67
N PRO A 1156 -30.63 -14.70 -22.97
CA PRO A 1156 -31.80 -14.06 -23.58
C PRO A 1156 -33.14 -14.44 -22.95
N GLN A 1157 -33.29 -15.65 -22.41
CA GLN A 1157 -34.55 -16.10 -21.77
C GLN A 1157 -34.69 -15.51 -20.37
N LEU A 1158 -33.59 -15.39 -19.63
CA LEU A 1158 -33.61 -14.76 -18.30
C LEU A 1158 -33.76 -13.24 -18.41
N ARG A 1159 -33.18 -12.59 -19.42
CA ARG A 1159 -33.35 -11.14 -19.66
C ARG A 1159 -34.80 -10.73 -19.89
N LYS A 1160 -35.61 -11.57 -20.55
CA LYS A 1160 -37.07 -11.35 -20.71
C LYS A 1160 -37.83 -11.25 -19.38
N ARG A 1161 -37.24 -11.67 -18.27
CA ARG A 1161 -37.82 -11.58 -16.93
C ARG A 1161 -37.55 -10.24 -16.24
N PHE A 1162 -36.79 -9.34 -16.88
CA PHE A 1162 -36.61 -7.99 -16.36
C PHE A 1162 -37.91 -7.20 -16.45
N VAL A 1163 -38.37 -6.68 -15.31
CA VAL A 1163 -39.64 -5.95 -15.18
C VAL A 1163 -39.49 -4.55 -14.58
N GLY A 1164 -38.25 -4.12 -14.31
CA GLY A 1164 -37.97 -2.78 -13.78
C GLY A 1164 -38.29 -1.70 -14.79
N LYS A 1165 -38.69 -0.52 -14.30
CA LYS A 1165 -38.96 0.64 -15.15
C LYS A 1165 -38.18 1.86 -14.70
N PRO A 1166 -37.95 2.87 -15.58
CA PRO A 1166 -37.23 4.07 -15.19
C PRO A 1166 -37.97 4.81 -14.07
N GLU A 1167 -39.30 4.74 -14.04
CA GLU A 1167 -40.13 5.36 -13.00
C GLU A 1167 -39.83 4.81 -11.59
N ASP A 1168 -39.54 3.51 -11.46
CA ASP A 1168 -39.20 2.90 -10.17
C ASP A 1168 -37.91 3.53 -9.60
N VAL A 1169 -36.92 3.77 -10.46
CA VAL A 1169 -35.64 4.38 -10.10
C VAL A 1169 -35.81 5.88 -9.84
N VAL A 1170 -36.61 6.57 -10.66
CA VAL A 1170 -36.96 7.99 -10.45
C VAL A 1170 -37.62 8.20 -9.10
N ASN A 1171 -38.60 7.35 -8.75
CA ASN A 1171 -39.28 7.40 -7.46
C ASN A 1171 -38.28 7.17 -6.31
N PHE A 1172 -37.39 6.19 -6.43
CA PHE A 1172 -36.36 5.93 -5.42
C PHE A 1172 -35.51 7.16 -5.10
N PHE A 1173 -34.90 7.78 -6.11
CA PHE A 1173 -34.02 8.94 -5.89
C PHE A 1173 -34.79 10.19 -5.44
N THR A 1174 -36.03 10.36 -5.90
CA THR A 1174 -36.93 11.41 -5.42
C THR A 1174 -37.22 11.24 -3.93
N PHE A 1175 -37.51 10.02 -3.47
CA PHE A 1175 -37.77 9.73 -2.07
C PHE A 1175 -36.53 9.90 -1.19
N ILE A 1176 -35.34 9.48 -1.66
CA ILE A 1176 -34.09 9.73 -0.95
C ILE A 1176 -33.84 11.24 -0.81
N ALA A 1177 -33.99 12.02 -1.89
CA ALA A 1177 -33.80 13.46 -1.85
C ALA A 1177 -34.80 14.15 -0.91
N GLU A 1178 -36.07 13.72 -0.90
CA GLU A 1178 -37.06 14.26 0.03
C GLU A 1178 -36.71 13.93 1.49
N GLU A 1179 -36.26 12.70 1.77
CA GLU A 1179 -35.79 12.33 3.11
C GLU A 1179 -34.54 13.13 3.54
N VAL A 1180 -33.64 13.45 2.61
CA VAL A 1180 -32.50 14.35 2.86
C VAL A 1180 -33.00 15.75 3.25
N ARG A 1181 -34.02 16.29 2.54
CA ARG A 1181 -34.61 17.60 2.87
C ARG A 1181 -35.21 17.62 4.28
N GLU A 1182 -35.89 16.54 4.67
CA GLU A 1182 -36.42 16.40 6.03
C GLU A 1182 -35.31 16.44 7.09
N TRP A 1183 -34.18 15.77 6.85
CA TRP A 1183 -33.03 15.80 7.75
C TRP A 1183 -32.35 17.16 7.80
N MET A 1184 -32.14 17.80 6.64
CA MET A 1184 -31.60 19.17 6.53
C MET A 1184 -32.44 20.17 7.32
N ALA A 1185 -33.76 20.13 7.13
CA ALA A 1185 -34.71 20.98 7.84
C ALA A 1185 -34.58 20.82 9.37
N ARG A 1186 -34.51 19.57 9.85
CA ARG A 1186 -34.36 19.25 11.28
C ARG A 1186 -33.01 19.66 11.86
N LEU A 1187 -31.94 19.58 11.06
CA LEU A 1187 -30.58 19.97 11.43
C LEU A 1187 -30.32 21.48 11.26
N GLY A 1188 -31.27 22.24 10.72
CA GLY A 1188 -31.15 23.69 10.56
C GLY A 1188 -30.31 24.13 9.35
N TYR A 1189 -30.26 23.33 8.29
CA TYR A 1189 -29.54 23.61 7.04
C TYR A 1189 -30.51 23.89 5.88
N ARG A 1190 -30.23 24.92 5.07
CA ARG A 1190 -31.05 25.28 3.90
C ARG A 1190 -30.47 24.76 2.60
N LYS A 1191 -29.14 24.67 2.53
CA LYS A 1191 -28.39 24.14 1.39
C LYS A 1191 -27.51 22.97 1.82
N PHE A 1192 -27.29 22.04 0.91
CA PHE A 1192 -26.50 20.83 1.14
C PHE A 1192 -25.05 21.18 1.43
N ASP A 1193 -24.50 22.17 0.72
CA ASP A 1193 -23.12 22.64 0.92
C ASP A 1193 -22.88 23.19 2.33
N GLU A 1194 -23.93 23.66 3.02
CA GLU A 1194 -23.82 24.12 4.42
C GLU A 1194 -23.57 22.96 5.39
N MET A 1195 -23.80 21.70 5.00
CA MET A 1195 -23.55 20.52 5.83
C MET A 1195 -22.15 19.95 5.63
N VAL A 1196 -21.52 20.21 4.48
CA VAL A 1196 -20.33 19.46 4.06
C VAL A 1196 -19.17 19.69 5.02
N GLY A 1197 -18.66 18.61 5.63
CA GLY A 1197 -17.52 18.64 6.55
C GLY A 1197 -17.85 19.01 8.01
N HIS A 1198 -19.12 19.20 8.34
CA HIS A 1198 -19.56 19.48 9.71
C HIS A 1198 -19.70 18.21 10.57
N ALA A 1199 -18.60 17.47 10.70
CA ALA A 1199 -18.55 16.22 11.46
C ALA A 1199 -18.83 16.43 12.96
N ASP A 1200 -18.71 17.67 13.46
CA ASP A 1200 -19.11 18.11 14.81
C ASP A 1200 -20.61 17.88 15.11
N ARG A 1201 -21.43 17.70 14.07
CA ARG A 1201 -22.86 17.38 14.16
C ARG A 1201 -23.18 15.90 14.30
N LEU A 1202 -22.15 15.07 14.34
CA LEU A 1202 -22.26 13.67 14.66
C LEU A 1202 -21.84 13.44 16.12
N ASP A 1203 -22.53 12.49 16.74
CA ASP A 1203 -22.17 11.90 18.02
C ASP A 1203 -22.27 10.38 17.93
N VAL A 1204 -21.86 9.68 18.97
CA VAL A 1204 -22.00 8.23 19.07
C VAL A 1204 -23.12 7.90 20.05
N ARG A 1205 -24.10 7.12 19.61
CA ARG A 1205 -25.03 6.48 20.55
C ARG A 1205 -24.21 5.60 21.48
N LYS A 1206 -24.40 5.71 22.79
CA LYS A 1206 -23.88 4.70 23.72
C LYS A 1206 -24.43 3.34 23.30
N ALA A 1207 -23.58 2.43 22.84
CA ALA A 1207 -23.95 1.05 22.53
C ALA A 1207 -24.14 0.27 23.85
N VAL A 1208 -25.09 0.70 24.69
CA VAL A 1208 -25.22 0.32 26.12
C VAL A 1208 -25.33 -1.21 26.34
N ASN A 1209 -25.68 -1.98 25.31
CA ASN A 1209 -25.94 -3.41 25.42
C ASN A 1209 -25.03 -4.33 24.56
N HIS A 1210 -24.01 -3.82 23.84
CA HIS A 1210 -23.14 -4.66 22.99
C HIS A 1210 -21.74 -4.85 23.58
N TRP A 1211 -21.46 -6.08 24.02
CA TRP A 1211 -20.27 -6.44 24.79
C TRP A 1211 -18.90 -6.20 24.11
N LYS A 1212 -18.83 -6.03 22.77
CA LYS A 1212 -17.61 -5.61 22.04
C LYS A 1212 -17.61 -4.16 21.59
N ALA A 1213 -18.74 -3.47 21.69
CA ALA A 1213 -18.85 -2.08 21.27
C ALA A 1213 -18.46 -1.12 22.41
N GLU A 1214 -18.36 -1.64 23.64
CA GLU A 1214 -17.76 -0.94 24.78
C GLU A 1214 -16.29 -0.63 24.46
N GLY A 1215 -15.98 0.65 24.22
CA GLY A 1215 -14.62 1.10 23.88
C GLY A 1215 -14.41 1.49 22.41
N LEU A 1216 -15.44 1.40 21.55
CA LEU A 1216 -15.36 2.00 20.21
C LEU A 1216 -15.24 3.53 20.30
N ASP A 1217 -14.19 4.08 19.70
CA ASP A 1217 -13.95 5.53 19.61
C ASP A 1217 -13.90 5.97 18.14
N PHE A 1218 -14.70 6.99 17.83
CA PHE A 1218 -14.80 7.62 16.51
C PHE A 1218 -14.28 9.06 16.51
N GLY A 1219 -13.62 9.51 17.57
CA GLY A 1219 -13.09 10.87 17.69
C GLY A 1219 -12.21 11.30 16.51
N GLY A 1220 -11.37 10.39 16.00
CA GLY A 1220 -10.59 10.63 14.78
C GLY A 1220 -11.46 10.87 13.55
N VAL A 1221 -12.51 10.06 13.35
CA VAL A 1221 -13.48 10.20 12.24
C VAL A 1221 -14.26 11.51 12.34
N PHE A 1222 -14.62 11.94 13.55
CA PHE A 1222 -15.42 13.15 13.79
C PHE A 1222 -14.59 14.43 13.96
N THR A 1223 -13.27 14.34 13.81
CA THR A 1223 -12.40 15.52 13.87
C THR A 1223 -12.72 16.46 12.72
N VAL A 1224 -13.07 17.70 13.05
CA VAL A 1224 -13.20 18.79 12.09
C VAL A 1224 -11.84 19.50 12.01
N PRO A 1225 -11.20 19.58 10.84
CA PRO A 1225 -9.90 20.22 10.69
C PRO A 1225 -9.98 21.72 11.01
N GLU A 1226 -8.99 22.26 11.71
CA GLU A 1226 -8.86 23.71 11.91
C GLU A 1226 -8.43 24.37 10.61
N ALA A 1227 -9.36 25.06 9.95
CA ALA A 1227 -9.14 25.73 8.68
C ALA A 1227 -9.12 27.26 8.88
N ALA A 1228 -8.20 27.96 8.21
CA ALA A 1228 -8.23 29.43 8.18
C ALA A 1228 -9.51 29.93 7.45
N ASP A 1229 -9.97 31.15 7.74
CA ASP A 1229 -11.23 31.70 7.21
C ASP A 1229 -11.34 31.67 5.67
N ASN A 1230 -10.22 31.59 4.96
CA ASN A 1230 -10.14 31.56 3.50
C ASN A 1230 -10.02 30.14 2.88
N VAL A 1231 -9.92 29.09 3.70
CA VAL A 1231 -9.80 27.70 3.22
C VAL A 1231 -11.19 27.09 3.03
N ALA A 1232 -11.43 26.51 1.86
CA ALA A 1232 -12.73 25.94 1.52
C ALA A 1232 -12.97 24.55 2.15
N MET A 1233 -14.17 24.31 2.66
CA MET A 1233 -14.59 23.00 3.23
C MET A 1233 -15.26 22.08 2.19
N TYR A 1234 -15.73 22.64 1.07
CA TYR A 1234 -16.42 21.93 0.00
C TYR A 1234 -15.96 22.42 -1.36
N ASN A 1235 -16.35 21.72 -2.44
CA ASN A 1235 -15.95 22.11 -3.78
C ASN A 1235 -16.68 23.39 -4.22
N CYS A 1236 -15.91 24.46 -4.42
CA CYS A 1236 -16.43 25.77 -4.83
C CYS A 1236 -15.57 26.46 -5.90
N GLN A 1237 -14.52 25.79 -6.38
CA GLN A 1237 -13.59 26.27 -7.40
C GLN A 1237 -13.51 25.25 -8.56
N VAL A 1238 -12.97 25.70 -9.68
CA VAL A 1238 -12.70 24.87 -10.87
C VAL A 1238 -11.19 24.69 -11.01
N GLN A 1239 -10.75 23.50 -11.43
CA GLN A 1239 -9.34 23.23 -11.72
C GLN A 1239 -8.90 23.95 -13.01
N GLU A 1240 -7.70 24.52 -12.99
CA GLU A 1240 -7.01 25.01 -14.18
C GLU A 1240 -6.21 23.86 -14.79
N HIS A 1241 -6.49 23.52 -16.05
CA HIS A 1241 -5.90 22.36 -16.74
C HIS A 1241 -4.80 22.75 -17.73
N GLY A 1242 -4.54 24.05 -17.93
CA GLY A 1242 -3.44 24.53 -18.75
C GLY A 1242 -3.56 24.19 -20.24
N LEU A 1243 -4.79 23.90 -20.71
CA LEU A 1243 -5.04 23.45 -22.09
C LEU A 1243 -4.63 24.48 -23.15
N ASP A 1244 -4.63 25.77 -22.79
CA ASP A 1244 -4.20 26.84 -23.68
C ASP A 1244 -2.73 26.70 -24.12
N LYS A 1245 -1.87 26.09 -23.28
CA LYS A 1245 -0.45 25.86 -23.60
C LYS A 1245 -0.20 24.69 -24.55
N ALA A 1246 -1.16 23.79 -24.72
CA ALA A 1246 -1.01 22.59 -25.57
C ALA A 1246 -1.32 22.87 -27.06
N ILE A 1247 -1.91 24.04 -27.37
CA ILE A 1247 -2.39 24.40 -28.71
C ILE A 1247 -1.40 25.35 -29.42
N GLU A 1248 -0.33 25.82 -28.76
CA GLU A 1248 0.70 26.68 -29.35
C GLU A 1248 1.80 25.93 -30.11
#